data_AF-A0A456F8X7-F1
#
_entry.id   AF-A0A456F8X7-F1
#
_cell.length_a   1.000
_cell.length_b   1.000
_cell.length_c   1.000
_cell.angle_alpha   90.00
_cell.angle_beta   90.00
_cell.angle_gamma   90.00
#
_symmetry.space_group_name_H-M   'P 1'
#
loop_
_entity.id
_entity.type
_entity.pdbx_description
1 polymer ?
#
loop_
_entity_poly.entity_id
_entity_poly.type
_entity_poly.pdbx_seq_one_letter_code
_entity_poly.pdbx_strand_id
1 'polypeptide(L)'
;MAEQESLALFDDTTEELFMKGTMLSTIFYNAENLFSVVRILVKETNADWDEKDIIVTGFFPALHEQEVYTFYGKMQEHAKFGQQFKADRFRKEMPQSRAGLINYLSGELFKGIGKVTAENIVDTIGDDAITKILSDPSLLNTVPKLPSGAAESLLASLRENQGLEHVMVGLNEYGFGPQLSMKIFQAYKQNAIEVLENNPYKLIEDVKGIGFQRADELGRKLGLGGNHPERLRAGILFMLDSVCMQQGHVYMEQEILLGEVTYLLEESEGIRIDQSILVAQVEKLAEEQKIITENTRVYMPSLYYSESGFAYHVKRMLKQTEYQEQFPQSEFLLALGELEERIGVHYGDSQRQALEQALMSPMLVLTGGPGTGKTTVIKGIVELYAELNGVSLDPHAYKDGATFPVLLAAPTGRAAKRMSESTGLPAMTIHRLLGMNGQEQMDDDAERLIDGRLLIVDEMSMVDIWLANQLFRALPAHMQVVLVGDQDQLPSVGPGQVLKDILQSEQIPTVALSDIYRQKDGSSIIEMAHYIKEGMLPADFTKNSADRSFFHCTVNQIGDVVEQVVKNAKNKGFRAKDIQVLAPMYRGPAGIDILNKKLQEIFNPNDTGRRKEVQFGDTKYRVHDKVLQLINQPEKNVFNGDIGEIVSIIYAKENTEKQDLIVVQFDQTEVSYYRQEFNQLTHAYCCSIHKAQGSEFPIVIMPIVRSYYRMLRRDLLYTGVTRSKQFLILCGEEEAFRMGIERIDENKRNTTLSERLMSEDVLLEQMTNKRILTAENITEIDPMIGMEGITPEQFMVG
;
A
#
# COMPACT_ATOMS: atom_id res chain seq x y z
N MET A 1 -47.01 46.48 19.21
CA MET A 1 -47.54 45.52 18.22
C MET A 1 -46.55 45.51 17.08
N ALA A 2 -45.58 44.62 17.18
CA ALA A 2 -44.52 44.40 16.21
C ALA A 2 -44.79 43.00 15.66
N GLU A 3 -45.12 42.92 14.38
CA GLU A 3 -45.37 41.65 13.69
C GLU A 3 -44.03 40.98 13.37
N GLN A 4 -43.90 39.74 13.80
CA GLN A 4 -42.81 38.82 13.51
C GLN A 4 -42.93 38.34 12.06
N GLU A 5 -41.95 38.67 11.23
CA GLU A 5 -41.65 37.94 10.00
C GLU A 5 -41.01 36.60 10.40
N SER A 6 -41.75 35.50 10.23
CA SER A 6 -41.20 34.15 10.27
C SER A 6 -40.51 33.86 8.93
N LEU A 7 -39.17 33.88 8.93
CA LEU A 7 -38.37 33.32 7.84
C LEU A 7 -38.70 31.83 7.66
N ALA A 8 -39.33 31.49 6.54
CA ALA A 8 -39.40 30.13 6.03
C ALA A 8 -38.00 29.73 5.54
N LEU A 9 -37.35 28.83 6.27
CA LEU A 9 -35.97 28.37 6.06
C LEU A 9 -35.95 26.89 5.66
N PHE A 10 -36.87 26.43 4.81
CA PHE A 10 -36.86 25.07 4.23
C PHE A 10 -37.66 25.07 2.93
N ASP A 11 -37.05 25.43 1.79
CA ASP A 11 -37.62 25.15 0.47
C ASP A 11 -36.57 25.11 -0.67
N ASP A 12 -35.34 24.67 -0.38
CA ASP A 12 -34.35 24.31 -1.40
C ASP A 12 -34.12 22.80 -1.39
N THR A 13 -35.09 22.02 -1.86
CA THR A 13 -34.78 20.71 -2.45
C THR A 13 -34.60 20.92 -3.93
N THR A 14 -33.33 21.03 -4.37
CA THR A 14 -33.01 20.83 -5.78
C THR A 14 -33.47 19.42 -6.12
N GLU A 15 -34.44 19.27 -7.03
CA GLU A 15 -34.88 17.94 -7.48
C GLU A 15 -33.65 17.16 -7.98
N GLU A 16 -33.33 16.05 -7.32
CA GLU A 16 -32.17 15.23 -7.68
C GLU A 16 -32.38 14.65 -9.09
N LEU A 17 -31.36 14.77 -9.95
CA LEU A 17 -31.45 14.24 -11.31
C LEU A 17 -31.49 12.71 -11.25
N PHE A 18 -32.27 12.08 -12.12
CA PHE A 18 -32.36 10.63 -12.26
C PHE A 18 -32.35 10.16 -13.71
N MET A 19 -31.84 8.95 -13.94
CA MET A 19 -31.87 8.23 -15.21
C MET A 19 -32.46 6.84 -14.97
N LYS A 20 -33.67 6.58 -15.48
CA LYS A 20 -34.31 5.27 -15.43
C LYS A 20 -34.19 4.57 -16.78
N GLY A 21 -33.66 3.36 -16.79
CA GLY A 21 -33.41 2.65 -18.04
C GLY A 21 -33.16 1.16 -17.88
N THR A 22 -33.20 0.44 -19.01
CA THR A 22 -32.95 -1.01 -19.07
C THR A 22 -31.47 -1.26 -19.31
N MET A 23 -30.84 -2.11 -18.51
CA MET A 23 -29.43 -2.47 -18.65
C MET A 23 -29.19 -3.15 -20.01
N LEU A 24 -28.28 -2.61 -20.82
CA LEU A 24 -27.89 -3.15 -22.12
C LEU A 24 -26.61 -3.98 -22.06
N SER A 25 -25.54 -3.41 -21.48
CA SER A 25 -24.23 -4.07 -21.39
C SER A 25 -23.35 -3.43 -20.32
N THR A 26 -22.52 -4.23 -19.66
CA THR A 26 -21.44 -3.75 -18.79
C THR A 26 -20.20 -3.46 -19.63
N ILE A 27 -19.71 -2.22 -19.60
CA ILE A 27 -18.51 -1.79 -20.32
C ILE A 27 -17.27 -2.06 -19.47
N PHE A 28 -17.35 -1.80 -18.17
CA PHE A 28 -16.28 -2.04 -17.21
C PHE A 28 -16.88 -2.34 -15.85
N TYR A 29 -16.31 -3.31 -15.16
CA TYR A 29 -16.65 -3.66 -13.79
C TYR A 29 -15.38 -4.04 -13.05
N ASN A 30 -15.12 -3.36 -11.95
CA ASN A 30 -14.08 -3.75 -11.01
C ASN A 30 -14.74 -4.41 -9.81
N ALA A 31 -14.54 -5.72 -9.60
CA ALA A 31 -15.17 -6.45 -8.50
C ALA A 31 -14.66 -6.05 -7.10
N GLU A 32 -13.49 -5.40 -7.01
CA GLU A 32 -12.81 -5.07 -5.75
C GLU A 32 -13.28 -3.73 -5.17
N ASN A 33 -13.39 -2.69 -5.99
CA ASN A 33 -13.94 -1.40 -5.56
C ASN A 33 -15.38 -1.17 -6.03
N LEU A 34 -15.92 -2.10 -6.82
CA LEU A 34 -17.28 -2.11 -7.37
C LEU A 34 -17.58 -0.87 -8.19
N PHE A 35 -16.55 -0.26 -8.79
CA PHE A 35 -16.69 0.76 -9.80
C PHE A 35 -17.20 0.12 -11.09
N SER A 36 -18.28 0.69 -11.60
CA SER A 36 -19.05 0.15 -12.70
C SER A 36 -19.29 1.22 -13.76
N VAL A 37 -19.12 0.82 -15.01
CA VAL A 37 -19.48 1.59 -16.20
C VAL A 37 -20.44 0.74 -17.00
N VAL A 38 -21.70 1.15 -17.07
CA VAL A 38 -22.79 0.39 -17.70
C VAL A 38 -23.50 1.25 -18.73
N ARG A 39 -24.00 0.61 -19.79
CA ARG A 39 -24.84 1.26 -20.80
C ARG A 39 -26.29 0.89 -20.53
N ILE A 40 -27.18 1.87 -20.49
CA ILE A 40 -28.61 1.66 -20.28
C ILE A 40 -29.44 2.27 -21.40
N LEU A 41 -30.54 1.62 -21.76
CA LEU A 41 -31.59 2.16 -22.62
C LEU A 41 -32.54 3.01 -21.77
N VAL A 42 -32.51 4.33 -21.96
CA VAL A 42 -33.29 5.30 -21.19
C VAL A 42 -34.79 5.10 -21.46
N LYS A 43 -35.56 5.00 -20.38
CA LYS A 43 -37.03 4.93 -20.37
C LYS A 43 -37.64 6.23 -19.88
N GLU A 44 -37.05 6.82 -18.83
CA GLU A 44 -37.57 8.00 -18.15
C GLU A 44 -36.42 8.75 -17.47
N THR A 45 -36.43 10.08 -17.50
CA THR A 45 -35.41 10.94 -16.86
C THR A 45 -35.98 12.34 -16.65
N ASN A 46 -35.52 13.04 -15.61
CA ASN A 46 -35.72 14.49 -15.42
C ASN A 46 -34.45 15.31 -15.77
N ALA A 47 -33.40 14.65 -16.29
CA ALA A 47 -32.21 15.32 -16.79
C ALA A 47 -32.39 15.71 -18.25
N ASP A 48 -31.68 16.76 -18.68
CA ASP A 48 -31.66 17.26 -20.06
C ASP A 48 -30.96 16.25 -20.98
N TRP A 49 -31.70 15.22 -21.43
CA TRP A 49 -31.20 14.10 -22.24
C TRP A 49 -32.27 13.51 -23.16
N ASP A 50 -32.04 13.59 -24.47
CA ASP A 50 -32.99 13.15 -25.51
C ASP A 50 -32.58 11.85 -26.24
N GLU A 51 -31.39 11.31 -25.98
CA GLU A 51 -30.93 10.09 -26.64
C GLU A 51 -31.53 8.83 -25.99
N LYS A 52 -31.68 7.76 -26.79
CA LYS A 52 -32.34 6.52 -26.37
C LYS A 52 -31.56 5.75 -25.32
N ASP A 53 -30.26 5.97 -25.22
CA ASP A 53 -29.37 5.25 -24.32
C ASP A 53 -28.29 6.18 -23.76
N ILE A 54 -27.77 5.84 -22.59
CA ILE A 54 -26.75 6.62 -21.90
C ILE A 54 -25.79 5.69 -21.17
N ILE A 55 -24.55 6.14 -20.98
CA ILE A 55 -23.59 5.46 -20.12
C ILE A 55 -23.72 6.00 -18.70
N VAL A 56 -23.92 5.09 -17.75
CA VAL A 56 -23.96 5.39 -16.33
C VAL A 56 -22.66 4.92 -15.68
N THR A 57 -22.08 5.77 -14.84
CA THR A 57 -20.87 5.47 -14.07
C THR A 57 -21.15 5.63 -12.58
N GLY A 58 -20.58 4.76 -11.74
CA GLY A 58 -20.77 4.85 -10.30
C GLY A 58 -20.18 3.67 -9.55
N PHE A 59 -20.46 3.57 -8.26
CA PHE A 59 -20.05 2.46 -7.42
C PHE A 59 -21.27 1.60 -7.10
N PHE A 60 -21.42 0.48 -7.79
CA PHE A 60 -22.53 -0.45 -7.65
C PHE A 60 -22.10 -1.84 -8.11
N PRO A 61 -22.69 -2.92 -7.54
CA PRO A 61 -22.36 -4.29 -7.90
C PRO A 61 -22.70 -4.58 -9.36
N ALA A 62 -22.25 -5.74 -9.85
CA ALA A 62 -22.58 -6.19 -11.19
C ALA A 62 -24.10 -6.17 -11.42
N LEU A 63 -24.54 -5.35 -12.39
CA LEU A 63 -25.94 -5.25 -12.78
C LEU A 63 -26.28 -6.35 -13.79
N HIS A 64 -27.52 -6.82 -13.79
CA HIS A 64 -27.97 -7.83 -14.74
C HIS A 64 -28.52 -7.19 -16.02
N GLU A 65 -28.16 -7.78 -17.17
CA GLU A 65 -28.68 -7.35 -18.47
C GLU A 65 -30.21 -7.52 -18.53
N GLN A 66 -30.88 -6.66 -19.30
CA GLN A 66 -32.34 -6.62 -19.50
C GLN A 66 -33.19 -6.27 -18.27
N GLU A 67 -32.58 -6.04 -17.10
CA GLU A 67 -33.27 -5.50 -15.93
C GLU A 67 -33.36 -3.97 -15.98
N VAL A 68 -34.33 -3.39 -15.27
CA VAL A 68 -34.56 -1.94 -15.25
C VAL A 68 -34.00 -1.37 -13.94
N TYR A 69 -33.27 -0.27 -14.05
CA TYR A 69 -32.69 0.45 -12.92
C TYR A 69 -32.96 1.95 -13.04
N THR A 70 -33.09 2.61 -11.89
CA THR A 70 -33.15 4.07 -11.74
C THR A 70 -31.89 4.53 -11.04
N PHE A 71 -31.10 5.37 -11.70
CA PHE A 71 -29.88 5.94 -11.15
C PHE A 71 -30.13 7.38 -10.74
N TYR A 72 -29.61 7.80 -9.59
CA TYR A 72 -29.68 9.19 -9.15
C TYR A 72 -28.27 9.77 -8.99
N GLY A 73 -28.11 11.05 -9.32
CA GLY A 73 -26.82 11.70 -9.28
C GLY A 73 -26.79 12.90 -10.22
N LYS A 74 -25.77 12.99 -11.06
CA LYS A 74 -25.56 14.17 -11.90
C LYS A 74 -25.09 13.84 -13.31
N MET A 75 -25.52 14.65 -14.26
CA MET A 75 -24.93 14.65 -15.60
C MET A 75 -23.46 15.04 -15.48
N GLN A 76 -22.61 14.19 -16.02
CA GLN A 76 -21.17 14.38 -16.06
C GLN A 76 -20.70 14.18 -17.49
N GLU A 77 -20.05 15.20 -18.04
CA GLU A 77 -19.45 15.06 -19.36
C GLU A 77 -18.16 14.25 -19.26
N HIS A 78 -18.16 13.08 -19.91
CA HIS A 78 -17.03 12.19 -19.97
C HIS A 78 -16.32 12.32 -21.31
N ALA A 79 -15.03 12.65 -21.28
CA ALA A 79 -14.23 12.92 -22.49
C ALA A 79 -14.46 11.90 -23.64
N LYS A 80 -14.40 10.57 -23.38
CA LYS A 80 -14.50 9.43 -24.36
C LYS A 80 -15.90 9.20 -24.90
N PHE A 81 -16.87 9.33 -24.01
CA PHE A 81 -18.14 8.63 -24.12
C PHE A 81 -19.28 9.64 -24.24
N GLY A 82 -18.96 10.94 -24.29
CA GLY A 82 -19.92 12.02 -24.31
C GLY A 82 -20.51 12.28 -22.92
N GLN A 83 -21.69 12.88 -22.89
CA GLN A 83 -22.43 13.02 -21.64
C GLN A 83 -22.76 11.64 -21.05
N GLN A 84 -22.42 11.48 -19.78
CA GLN A 84 -22.69 10.31 -18.99
C GLN A 84 -23.49 10.72 -17.76
N PHE A 85 -24.15 9.75 -17.16
CA PHE A 85 -24.76 9.95 -15.87
C PHE A 85 -23.85 9.40 -14.78
N LYS A 86 -23.34 10.26 -13.90
CA LYS A 86 -22.61 9.82 -12.72
C LYS A 86 -23.63 9.53 -11.62
N ALA A 87 -23.85 8.25 -11.34
CA ALA A 87 -24.72 7.78 -10.28
C ALA A 87 -24.01 7.85 -8.93
N ASP A 88 -24.60 8.56 -7.99
CA ASP A 88 -24.21 8.58 -6.59
C ASP A 88 -24.98 7.51 -5.79
N ARG A 89 -26.20 7.18 -6.25
CA ARG A 89 -27.04 6.07 -5.76
C ARG A 89 -27.83 5.46 -6.92
N PHE A 90 -28.33 4.26 -6.74
CA PHE A 90 -29.13 3.57 -7.76
C PHE A 90 -30.18 2.69 -7.11
N ARG A 91 -31.21 2.36 -7.89
CA ARG A 91 -32.36 1.57 -7.50
C ARG A 91 -32.69 0.55 -8.56
N LYS A 92 -32.96 -0.70 -8.15
CA LYS A 92 -33.50 -1.71 -9.07
C LYS A 92 -35.01 -1.53 -9.17
N GLU A 93 -35.51 -1.30 -10.37
CA GLU A 93 -36.94 -1.16 -10.60
C GLU A 93 -37.59 -2.55 -10.62
N MET A 94 -38.49 -2.76 -9.68
CA MET A 94 -39.27 -3.99 -9.64
C MET A 94 -40.28 -4.01 -10.80
N PRO A 95 -40.54 -5.18 -11.41
CA PRO A 95 -41.58 -5.27 -12.43
C PRO A 95 -42.94 -4.94 -11.80
N GLN A 96 -43.59 -3.88 -12.29
CA GLN A 96 -44.93 -3.47 -11.82
C GLN A 96 -46.07 -4.13 -12.62
N SER A 97 -45.74 -4.88 -13.67
CA SER A 97 -46.74 -5.61 -14.46
C SER A 97 -46.78 -7.07 -14.02
N ARG A 98 -47.98 -7.64 -13.94
CA ARG A 98 -48.22 -9.06 -13.63
C ARG A 98 -47.32 -10.01 -14.43
N ALA A 99 -47.19 -9.77 -15.74
CA ALA A 99 -46.34 -10.57 -16.62
C ALA A 99 -44.84 -10.41 -16.29
N GLY A 100 -44.40 -9.21 -15.90
CA GLY A 100 -43.03 -8.95 -15.46
C GLY A 100 -42.71 -9.62 -14.12
N LEU A 101 -43.65 -9.64 -13.18
CA LEU A 101 -43.50 -10.32 -11.88
C LEU A 101 -43.34 -11.83 -12.06
N ILE A 102 -44.18 -12.43 -12.91
CA ILE A 102 -44.10 -13.86 -13.21
C ILE A 102 -42.74 -14.19 -13.82
N ASN A 103 -42.29 -13.42 -14.82
CA ASN A 103 -40.98 -13.65 -15.45
C ASN A 103 -39.83 -13.48 -14.46
N TYR A 104 -39.87 -12.44 -13.61
CA TYR A 104 -38.85 -12.18 -12.60
C TYR A 104 -38.74 -13.31 -11.58
N LEU A 105 -39.86 -13.72 -10.98
CA LEU A 105 -39.91 -14.80 -9.99
C LEU A 105 -39.55 -16.17 -10.60
N SER A 106 -39.79 -16.36 -11.89
CA SER A 106 -39.44 -17.59 -12.62
C SER A 106 -38.04 -17.59 -13.25
N GLY A 107 -37.27 -16.52 -13.05
CA GLY A 107 -35.94 -16.35 -13.62
C GLY A 107 -34.86 -17.21 -12.95
N GLU A 108 -33.68 -17.25 -13.56
CA GLU A 108 -32.53 -18.05 -13.07
C GLU A 108 -32.06 -17.67 -11.66
N LEU A 109 -32.43 -16.46 -11.20
CA LEU A 109 -32.19 -15.94 -9.86
C LEU A 109 -32.89 -16.75 -8.76
N PHE A 110 -34.04 -17.38 -9.05
CA PHE A 110 -34.86 -18.06 -8.04
C PHE A 110 -34.91 -19.57 -8.28
N LYS A 111 -33.90 -20.26 -7.76
CA LYS A 111 -33.80 -21.73 -7.88
C LYS A 111 -35.01 -22.41 -7.24
N GLY A 112 -35.71 -23.23 -8.04
CA GLY A 112 -36.89 -23.97 -7.59
C GLY A 112 -38.23 -23.28 -7.85
N ILE A 113 -38.25 -22.09 -8.45
CA ILE A 113 -39.48 -21.39 -8.84
C ILE A 113 -39.63 -21.41 -10.35
N GLY A 114 -40.43 -22.35 -10.84
CA GLY A 114 -40.84 -22.37 -12.24
C GLY A 114 -41.97 -21.39 -12.53
N LYS A 115 -42.25 -21.15 -13.81
CA LYS A 115 -43.30 -20.23 -14.28
C LYS A 115 -44.66 -20.45 -13.62
N VAL A 116 -45.06 -21.71 -13.42
CA VAL A 116 -46.34 -22.08 -12.76
C VAL A 116 -46.33 -21.69 -11.27
N THR A 117 -45.20 -21.86 -10.59
CA THR A 117 -45.06 -21.47 -9.18
C THR A 117 -45.05 -19.95 -9.05
N ALA A 118 -44.38 -19.24 -9.95
CA ALA A 118 -44.40 -17.78 -10.02
C ALA A 118 -45.81 -17.23 -10.29
N GLU A 119 -46.57 -17.85 -11.19
CA GLU A 119 -47.99 -17.53 -11.43
C GLU A 119 -48.81 -17.71 -10.14
N ASN A 120 -48.67 -18.83 -9.42
CA ASN A 120 -49.38 -19.04 -8.16
C ASN A 120 -49.04 -17.99 -7.09
N ILE A 121 -47.77 -17.57 -6.99
CA ILE A 121 -47.33 -16.54 -6.04
C ILE A 121 -48.04 -15.21 -6.36
N VAL A 122 -48.03 -14.81 -7.63
CA VAL A 122 -48.65 -13.54 -8.08
C VAL A 122 -50.18 -13.61 -7.99
N ASP A 123 -50.79 -14.76 -8.29
CA ASP A 123 -52.24 -14.99 -8.19
C ASP A 123 -52.74 -14.89 -6.74
N THR A 124 -51.93 -15.33 -5.78
CA THR A 124 -52.30 -15.38 -4.36
C THR A 124 -52.03 -14.05 -3.65
N ILE A 125 -50.87 -13.43 -3.92
CA ILE A 125 -50.38 -12.25 -3.16
C ILE A 125 -50.69 -10.92 -3.89
N GLY A 126 -50.94 -11.00 -5.21
CA GLY A 126 -51.30 -9.88 -6.07
C GLY A 126 -50.10 -9.21 -6.75
N ASP A 127 -50.36 -8.11 -7.45
CA ASP A 127 -49.38 -7.42 -8.30
C ASP A 127 -48.25 -6.71 -7.51
N ASP A 128 -48.35 -6.63 -6.17
CA ASP A 128 -47.29 -6.15 -5.27
C ASP A 128 -46.60 -7.29 -4.50
N ALA A 129 -46.59 -8.51 -5.05
CA ALA A 129 -46.15 -9.72 -4.34
C ALA A 129 -44.79 -9.55 -3.67
N ILE A 130 -43.80 -9.00 -4.37
CA ILE A 130 -42.43 -8.83 -3.86
C ILE A 130 -42.39 -7.95 -2.61
N THR A 131 -43.02 -6.77 -2.66
CA THR A 131 -43.05 -5.82 -1.54
C THR A 131 -43.76 -6.42 -0.33
N LYS A 132 -44.89 -7.11 -0.55
CA LYS A 132 -45.66 -7.76 0.51
C LYS A 132 -44.92 -8.93 1.16
N ILE A 133 -44.23 -9.74 0.37
CA ILE A 133 -43.41 -10.87 0.86
C ILE A 133 -42.26 -10.37 1.74
N LEU A 134 -41.65 -9.23 1.38
CA LEU A 134 -40.56 -8.65 2.16
C LEU A 134 -41.04 -8.04 3.49
N SER A 135 -42.23 -7.42 3.50
CA SER A 135 -42.84 -6.90 4.72
C SER A 135 -43.45 -7.97 5.63
N ASP A 136 -44.01 -9.02 5.03
CA ASP A 136 -44.64 -10.13 5.75
C ASP A 136 -44.32 -11.47 5.05
N PRO A 137 -43.24 -12.14 5.47
CA PRO A 137 -42.82 -13.43 4.91
C PRO A 137 -43.87 -14.54 5.08
N SER A 138 -44.80 -14.40 6.03
CA SER A 138 -45.81 -15.42 6.33
C SER A 138 -46.81 -15.62 5.19
N LEU A 139 -46.94 -14.63 4.29
CA LEU A 139 -47.77 -14.68 3.09
C LEU A 139 -47.35 -15.81 2.13
N LEU A 140 -46.08 -16.21 2.12
CA LEU A 140 -45.60 -17.32 1.30
C LEU A 140 -46.22 -18.67 1.70
N ASN A 141 -46.64 -18.82 2.96
CA ASN A 141 -47.32 -20.04 3.43
C ASN A 141 -48.73 -20.20 2.86
N THR A 142 -49.31 -19.11 2.35
CA THR A 142 -50.65 -19.12 1.75
C THR A 142 -50.66 -19.49 0.26
N VAL A 143 -49.46 -19.55 -0.37
CA VAL A 143 -49.32 -19.85 -1.80
C VAL A 143 -49.50 -21.35 -2.06
N PRO A 144 -50.46 -21.75 -2.92
CA PRO A 144 -50.71 -23.15 -3.21
C PRO A 144 -49.56 -23.79 -3.99
N LYS A 145 -49.18 -25.01 -3.59
CA LYS A 145 -48.15 -25.86 -4.24
C LYS A 145 -46.75 -25.23 -4.28
N LEU A 146 -46.38 -24.42 -3.28
CA LEU A 146 -45.01 -23.95 -3.12
C LEU A 146 -44.09 -25.11 -2.67
N PRO A 147 -42.97 -25.40 -3.36
CA PRO A 147 -42.04 -26.46 -2.96
C PRO A 147 -41.41 -26.20 -1.57
N SER A 148 -41.13 -27.27 -0.81
CA SER A 148 -40.44 -27.19 0.47
C SER A 148 -39.04 -26.57 0.29
N GLY A 149 -38.74 -25.48 1.01
CA GLY A 149 -37.49 -24.72 0.91
C GLY A 149 -37.47 -23.59 -0.13
N ALA A 150 -38.45 -23.55 -1.05
CA ALA A 150 -38.53 -22.47 -2.05
C ALA A 150 -38.92 -21.11 -1.42
N ALA A 151 -39.70 -21.10 -0.33
CA ALA A 151 -40.06 -19.88 0.39
C ALA A 151 -38.82 -19.20 1.00
N GLU A 152 -37.98 -19.97 1.69
CA GLU A 152 -36.76 -19.47 2.32
C GLU A 152 -35.73 -19.02 1.28
N SER A 153 -35.54 -19.82 0.22
CA SER A 153 -34.65 -19.44 -0.89
C SER A 153 -35.12 -18.17 -1.59
N LEU A 154 -36.43 -18.01 -1.84
CA LEU A 154 -36.99 -16.81 -2.42
C LEU A 154 -36.77 -15.60 -1.51
N LEU A 155 -37.07 -15.72 -0.22
CA LEU A 155 -36.90 -14.63 0.74
C LEU A 155 -35.44 -14.20 0.82
N ALA A 156 -34.50 -15.15 0.88
CA ALA A 156 -33.07 -14.87 0.92
C ALA A 156 -32.62 -14.11 -0.34
N SER A 157 -32.99 -14.60 -1.54
CA SER A 157 -32.63 -13.94 -2.81
C SER A 157 -33.31 -12.58 -3.00
N LEU A 158 -34.52 -12.37 -2.47
CA LEU A 158 -35.19 -11.07 -2.51
C LEU A 158 -34.52 -10.05 -1.57
N ARG A 159 -34.13 -10.46 -0.37
CA ARG A 159 -33.41 -9.59 0.60
C ARG A 159 -32.01 -9.23 0.09
N GLU A 160 -31.30 -10.18 -0.50
CA GLU A 160 -29.98 -9.96 -1.10
C GLU A 160 -29.98 -8.91 -2.20
N ASN A 161 -30.99 -8.93 -3.06
CA ASN A 161 -31.09 -7.97 -4.16
C ASN A 161 -31.54 -6.56 -3.73
N GLN A 162 -32.25 -6.41 -2.61
CA GLN A 162 -32.68 -5.08 -2.11
C GLN A 162 -31.74 -4.47 -1.05
N GLY A 163 -31.06 -5.30 -0.26
CA GLY A 163 -30.30 -4.81 0.88
C GLY A 163 -29.13 -3.89 0.49
N LEU A 164 -28.55 -4.06 -0.70
CA LEU A 164 -27.47 -3.19 -1.17
C LEU A 164 -27.94 -1.75 -1.46
N GLU A 165 -29.10 -1.58 -2.12
CA GLU A 165 -29.65 -0.25 -2.40
C GLU A 165 -29.95 0.49 -1.10
N HIS A 166 -30.67 -0.17 -0.18
CA HIS A 166 -31.04 0.41 1.10
C HIS A 166 -29.80 0.83 1.91
N VAL A 167 -28.77 -0.03 1.94
CA VAL A 167 -27.50 0.28 2.60
C VAL A 167 -26.80 1.47 1.95
N MET A 168 -26.74 1.55 0.63
CA MET A 168 -26.07 2.67 -0.05
C MET A 168 -26.73 4.02 0.22
N VAL A 169 -28.07 4.06 0.23
CA VAL A 169 -28.81 5.28 0.55
C VAL A 169 -28.59 5.68 2.00
N GLY A 170 -28.75 4.77 2.95
CA GLY A 170 -28.55 5.08 4.36
C GLY A 170 -27.11 5.51 4.69
N LEU A 171 -26.10 4.89 4.07
CA LEU A 171 -24.71 5.29 4.25
C LEU A 171 -24.41 6.69 3.67
N ASN A 172 -25.05 7.06 2.56
CA ASN A 172 -24.92 8.40 1.99
C ASN A 172 -25.56 9.45 2.91
N GLU A 173 -26.72 9.17 3.50
CA GLU A 173 -27.36 10.04 4.50
C GLU A 173 -26.47 10.29 5.72
N TYR A 174 -25.65 9.31 6.11
CA TYR A 174 -24.63 9.47 7.15
C TYR A 174 -23.34 10.18 6.69
N GLY A 175 -23.27 10.61 5.43
CA GLY A 175 -22.15 11.36 4.88
C GLY A 175 -20.99 10.50 4.36
N PHE A 176 -21.19 9.18 4.20
CA PHE A 176 -20.20 8.33 3.56
C PHE A 176 -20.30 8.45 2.03
N GLY A 177 -19.18 8.83 1.41
CA GLY A 177 -19.08 8.87 -0.04
C GLY A 177 -19.13 7.45 -0.64
N PRO A 178 -19.48 7.30 -1.93
CA PRO A 178 -19.74 6.00 -2.56
C PRO A 178 -18.64 4.94 -2.37
N GLN A 179 -17.37 5.35 -2.41
CA GLN A 179 -16.23 4.45 -2.18
C GLN A 179 -16.17 3.89 -0.75
N LEU A 180 -16.43 4.73 0.25
CA LEU A 180 -16.45 4.29 1.65
C LEU A 180 -17.70 3.45 1.91
N SER A 181 -18.84 3.87 1.37
CA SER A 181 -20.10 3.12 1.49
C SER A 181 -19.97 1.71 0.95
N MET A 182 -19.21 1.54 -0.13
CA MET A 182 -18.94 0.22 -0.68
C MET A 182 -18.02 -0.64 0.19
N LYS A 183 -16.98 -0.06 0.79
CA LYS A 183 -16.16 -0.79 1.77
C LYS A 183 -16.97 -1.24 2.99
N ILE A 184 -17.86 -0.38 3.47
CA ILE A 184 -18.76 -0.68 4.59
C ILE A 184 -19.73 -1.80 4.19
N PHE A 185 -20.30 -1.73 2.97
CA PHE A 185 -21.13 -2.80 2.43
C PHE A 185 -20.36 -4.11 2.27
N GLN A 186 -19.09 -4.07 1.84
CA GLN A 186 -18.28 -5.28 1.74
C GLN A 186 -18.08 -5.96 3.09
N ALA A 187 -17.89 -5.17 4.16
CA ALA A 187 -17.73 -5.66 5.52
C ALA A 187 -19.03 -6.23 6.13
N TYR A 188 -20.15 -5.51 6.01
CA TYR A 188 -21.39 -5.84 6.75
C TYR A 188 -22.57 -6.29 5.87
N LYS A 189 -22.43 -6.20 4.55
CA LYS A 189 -23.49 -6.50 3.58
C LYS A 189 -24.78 -5.75 3.92
N GLN A 190 -25.91 -6.45 3.95
CA GLN A 190 -27.24 -5.89 4.18
C GLN A 190 -27.41 -5.36 5.62
N ASN A 191 -26.58 -5.83 6.56
CA ASN A 191 -26.67 -5.45 7.98
C ASN A 191 -25.92 -4.15 8.28
N ALA A 192 -25.33 -3.49 7.27
CA ALA A 192 -24.51 -2.30 7.50
C ALA A 192 -25.25 -1.18 8.25
N ILE A 193 -26.50 -0.87 7.86
CA ILE A 193 -27.28 0.19 8.54
C ILE A 193 -27.57 -0.20 9.99
N GLU A 194 -28.04 -1.42 10.23
CA GLU A 194 -28.31 -1.93 11.58
C GLU A 194 -27.06 -1.93 12.46
N VAL A 195 -25.90 -2.31 11.92
CA VAL A 195 -24.62 -2.27 12.63
C VAL A 195 -24.27 -0.83 13.01
N LEU A 196 -24.48 0.13 12.12
CA LEU A 196 -24.17 1.55 12.37
C LEU A 196 -25.12 2.23 13.34
N GLU A 197 -26.42 1.92 13.27
CA GLU A 197 -27.42 2.44 14.20
C GLU A 197 -27.17 1.93 15.63
N ASN A 198 -26.67 0.69 15.76
CA ASN A 198 -26.33 0.12 17.06
C ASN A 198 -24.95 0.58 17.56
N ASN A 199 -23.94 0.56 16.70
CA ASN A 199 -22.58 0.93 17.06
C ASN A 199 -21.76 1.40 15.83
N PRO A 200 -21.72 2.71 15.56
CA PRO A 200 -20.99 3.27 14.43
C PRO A 200 -19.46 3.19 14.62
N TYR A 201 -18.98 2.98 15.85
CA TYR A 201 -17.55 2.89 16.14
C TYR A 201 -16.92 1.57 15.62
N LYS A 202 -17.73 0.54 15.33
CA LYS A 202 -17.26 -0.68 14.65
C LYS A 202 -16.61 -0.41 13.30
N LEU A 203 -16.97 0.69 12.63
CA LEU A 203 -16.33 1.14 11.40
C LEU A 203 -14.82 1.31 11.54
N ILE A 204 -14.35 1.76 12.71
CA ILE A 204 -12.93 1.95 12.98
C ILE A 204 -12.21 0.62 13.12
N GLU A 205 -12.89 -0.40 13.67
CA GLU A 205 -12.33 -1.74 13.82
C GLU A 205 -12.29 -2.51 12.50
N ASP A 206 -13.39 -2.50 11.75
CA ASP A 206 -13.58 -3.45 10.65
C ASP A 206 -13.27 -2.86 9.27
N VAL A 207 -13.24 -1.52 9.11
CA VAL A 207 -13.15 -0.86 7.79
C VAL A 207 -11.97 0.10 7.69
N LYS A 208 -10.93 -0.32 6.95
CA LYS A 208 -9.73 0.48 6.74
C LYS A 208 -9.99 1.79 5.98
N GLY A 209 -9.46 2.88 6.54
CA GLY A 209 -9.49 4.22 5.94
C GLY A 209 -10.67 5.09 6.38
N ILE A 210 -11.47 4.64 7.34
CA ILE A 210 -12.47 5.49 7.99
C ILE A 210 -11.78 6.27 9.13
N GLY A 211 -11.90 7.60 9.10
CA GLY A 211 -11.36 8.46 10.15
C GLY A 211 -12.26 8.51 11.38
N PHE A 212 -11.67 8.60 12.57
CA PHE A 212 -12.38 8.68 13.85
C PHE A 212 -13.47 9.76 13.87
N GLN A 213 -13.17 10.94 13.36
CA GLN A 213 -14.10 12.08 13.37
C GLN A 213 -15.47 11.76 12.75
N ARG A 214 -15.52 11.02 11.64
CA ARG A 214 -16.80 10.66 11.01
C ARG A 214 -17.59 9.65 11.84
N ALA A 215 -16.91 8.67 12.41
CA ALA A 215 -17.56 7.70 13.30
C ALA A 215 -18.06 8.39 14.58
N ASP A 216 -17.30 9.36 15.10
CA ASP A 216 -17.65 10.10 16.31
C ASP A 216 -18.82 11.08 16.07
N GLU A 217 -18.89 11.74 14.92
CA GLU A 217 -20.03 12.56 14.52
C GLU A 217 -21.33 11.74 14.45
N LEU A 218 -21.26 10.52 13.92
CA LEU A 218 -22.40 9.60 13.85
C LEU A 218 -22.75 9.06 15.25
N GLY A 219 -21.76 8.63 16.02
CA GLY A 219 -21.92 8.19 17.41
C GLY A 219 -22.61 9.23 18.27
N ARG A 220 -22.23 10.51 18.13
CA ARG A 220 -22.87 11.62 18.84
C ARG A 220 -24.34 11.78 18.49
N LYS A 221 -24.71 11.65 17.20
CA LYS A 221 -26.12 11.72 16.76
C LYS A 221 -26.96 10.58 17.36
N LEU A 222 -26.34 9.42 17.60
CA LEU A 222 -26.96 8.23 18.18
C LEU A 222 -26.88 8.19 19.72
N GLY A 223 -26.33 9.23 20.37
CA GLY A 223 -26.23 9.31 21.82
C GLY A 223 -25.04 8.55 22.44
N LEU A 224 -24.08 8.12 21.63
CA LEU A 224 -22.88 7.37 22.04
C LEU A 224 -21.66 8.28 22.28
N GLY A 225 -21.90 9.52 22.72
CA GLY A 225 -20.85 10.52 23.00
C GLY A 225 -20.25 10.40 24.41
N GLY A 226 -19.34 11.32 24.76
CA GLY A 226 -18.71 11.40 26.08
C GLY A 226 -17.88 10.17 26.44
N ASN A 227 -18.14 9.59 27.62
CA ASN A 227 -17.40 8.43 28.14
C ASN A 227 -18.00 7.08 27.69
N HIS A 228 -18.76 7.05 26.59
CA HIS A 228 -19.36 5.82 26.11
C HIS A 228 -18.28 4.76 25.80
N PRO A 229 -18.37 3.51 26.30
CA PRO A 229 -17.31 2.50 26.14
C PRO A 229 -16.88 2.28 24.69
N GLU A 230 -17.83 2.17 23.75
CA GLU A 230 -17.55 1.97 22.33
C GLU A 230 -16.76 3.13 21.70
N ARG A 231 -17.04 4.37 22.13
CA ARG A 231 -16.30 5.55 21.69
C ARG A 231 -14.86 5.52 22.19
N LEU A 232 -14.67 5.22 23.47
CA LEU A 232 -13.34 5.13 24.09
C LEU A 232 -12.51 4.02 23.42
N ARG A 233 -13.11 2.85 23.18
CA ARG A 233 -12.46 1.71 22.51
C ARG A 233 -12.02 2.05 21.09
N ALA A 234 -12.89 2.65 20.29
CA ALA A 234 -12.52 3.10 18.95
C ALA A 234 -11.47 4.21 18.96
N GLY A 235 -11.50 5.10 19.96
CA GLY A 235 -10.45 6.11 20.15
C GLY A 235 -9.08 5.45 20.38
N ILE A 236 -9.01 4.43 21.26
CA ILE A 236 -7.80 3.66 21.54
C ILE A 236 -7.28 2.97 20.28
N LEU A 237 -8.14 2.20 19.59
CA LEU A 237 -7.74 1.46 18.38
C LEU A 237 -7.31 2.40 17.25
N PHE A 238 -8.06 3.48 17.02
CA PHE A 238 -7.72 4.47 16.00
C PHE A 238 -6.38 5.15 16.29
N MET A 239 -6.14 5.59 17.53
CA MET A 239 -4.89 6.26 17.87
C MET A 239 -3.70 5.32 17.79
N LEU A 240 -3.86 4.09 18.29
CA LEU A 240 -2.82 3.08 18.20
C LEU A 240 -2.44 2.79 16.74
N ASP A 241 -3.42 2.51 15.87
CA ASP A 241 -3.17 2.24 14.45
C ASP A 241 -2.59 3.47 13.73
N SER A 242 -3.19 4.65 13.92
CA SER A 242 -2.82 5.86 13.21
C SER A 242 -1.41 6.34 13.58
N VAL A 243 -1.03 6.31 14.87
CA VAL A 243 0.32 6.67 15.32
C VAL A 243 1.35 5.65 14.85
N CYS A 244 1.06 4.35 14.98
CA CYS A 244 1.94 3.29 14.50
C CYS A 244 2.23 3.43 12.99
N MET A 245 1.19 3.65 12.18
CA MET A 245 1.31 3.80 10.73
C MET A 245 2.01 5.09 10.31
N GLN A 246 1.77 6.21 11.00
CA GLN A 246 2.36 7.51 10.63
C GLN A 246 3.82 7.66 11.09
N GLN A 247 4.15 7.13 12.28
CA GLN A 247 5.48 7.28 12.87
C GLN A 247 6.38 6.05 12.64
N GLY A 248 5.81 4.94 12.14
CA GLY A 248 6.50 3.69 11.91
C GLY A 248 6.75 2.88 13.19
N HIS A 249 5.98 3.12 14.26
CA HIS A 249 6.07 2.36 15.51
C HIS A 249 5.37 1.00 15.39
N VAL A 250 5.92 -0.03 16.02
CA VAL A 250 5.27 -1.35 16.17
C VAL A 250 4.35 -1.36 17.40
N TYR A 251 4.69 -0.58 18.43
CA TYR A 251 3.93 -0.45 19.66
C TYR A 251 3.93 0.99 20.18
N MET A 252 3.03 1.26 21.12
CA MET A 252 3.03 2.49 21.93
C MET A 252 3.16 2.16 23.41
N GLU A 253 3.87 3.00 24.16
CA GLU A 253 3.79 2.94 25.62
C GLU A 253 2.39 3.36 26.06
N GLN A 254 1.81 2.61 27.01
CA GLN A 254 0.44 2.81 27.46
C GLN A 254 0.19 4.24 27.93
N GLU A 255 1.12 4.85 28.68
CA GLU A 255 0.98 6.23 29.16
C GLU A 255 0.87 7.25 28.00
N ILE A 256 1.68 7.08 26.95
CA ILE A 256 1.66 7.95 25.76
C ILE A 256 0.34 7.76 25.00
N LEU A 257 -0.06 6.49 24.78
CA LEU A 257 -1.31 6.17 24.10
C LEU A 257 -2.51 6.79 24.82
N LEU A 258 -2.58 6.66 26.14
CA LEU A 258 -3.67 7.23 26.93
C LEU A 258 -3.70 8.76 26.83
N GLY A 259 -2.54 9.43 26.85
CA GLY A 259 -2.47 10.89 26.66
C GLY A 259 -2.98 11.35 25.30
N GLU A 260 -2.56 10.69 24.23
CA GLU A 260 -2.97 10.96 22.84
C GLU A 260 -4.46 10.68 22.62
N VAL A 261 -4.98 9.59 23.18
CA VAL A 261 -6.41 9.25 23.14
C VAL A 261 -7.24 10.26 23.93
N THR A 262 -6.80 10.67 25.12
CA THR A 262 -7.44 11.75 25.87
C THR A 262 -7.52 13.00 25.01
N TYR A 263 -6.40 13.45 24.42
CA TYR A 263 -6.41 14.64 23.57
C TYR A 263 -7.41 14.54 22.40
N LEU A 264 -7.43 13.42 21.68
CA LEU A 264 -8.37 13.19 20.57
C LEU A 264 -9.84 13.29 21.01
N LEU A 265 -10.18 12.65 22.12
CA LEU A 265 -11.55 12.55 22.61
C LEU A 265 -12.03 13.84 23.31
N GLU A 266 -11.13 14.58 23.96
CA GLU A 266 -11.42 15.87 24.57
C GLU A 266 -11.53 16.98 23.51
N GLU A 267 -10.70 16.96 22.46
CA GLU A 267 -10.75 17.96 21.37
C GLU A 267 -12.08 17.88 20.59
N SER A 268 -12.63 16.69 20.42
CA SER A 268 -13.86 16.45 19.66
C SER A 268 -15.13 16.94 20.34
N GLU A 269 -15.21 16.90 21.68
CA GLU A 269 -16.43 17.27 22.43
C GLU A 269 -16.24 18.32 23.53
N GLY A 270 -15.00 18.72 23.85
CA GLY A 270 -14.71 19.65 24.94
C GLY A 270 -15.03 19.11 26.33
N ILE A 271 -15.08 17.78 26.48
CA ILE A 271 -15.35 17.08 27.74
C ILE A 271 -14.01 16.64 28.35
N ARG A 272 -13.96 16.51 29.68
CA ARG A 272 -12.79 15.97 30.37
C ARG A 272 -12.93 14.47 30.59
N ILE A 273 -11.94 13.69 30.18
CA ILE A 273 -11.98 12.22 30.27
C ILE A 273 -11.00 11.75 31.33
N ASP A 274 -11.49 10.94 32.27
CA ASP A 274 -10.64 10.31 33.27
C ASP A 274 -9.87 9.15 32.64
N GLN A 275 -8.53 9.21 32.73
CA GLN A 275 -7.64 8.17 32.23
C GLN A 275 -7.88 6.82 32.91
N SER A 276 -8.41 6.77 34.13
CA SER A 276 -8.75 5.51 34.80
C SER A 276 -9.76 4.67 34.01
N ILE A 277 -10.70 5.33 33.33
CA ILE A 277 -11.71 4.68 32.49
C ILE A 277 -11.06 4.14 31.21
N LEU A 278 -10.12 4.89 30.62
CA LEU A 278 -9.38 4.46 29.44
C LEU A 278 -8.49 3.23 29.73
N VAL A 279 -7.82 3.20 30.88
CA VAL A 279 -7.05 2.03 31.34
C VAL A 279 -7.94 0.78 31.38
N ALA A 280 -9.12 0.88 31.99
CA ALA A 280 -10.06 -0.24 32.03
C ALA A 280 -10.55 -0.68 30.64
N GLN A 281 -10.60 0.23 29.65
CA GLN A 281 -10.92 -0.15 28.26
C GLN A 281 -9.75 -0.83 27.55
N VAL A 282 -8.49 -0.41 27.83
CA VAL A 282 -7.29 -1.10 27.33
C VAL A 282 -7.28 -2.56 27.83
N GLU A 283 -7.53 -2.78 29.12
CA GLU A 283 -7.60 -4.13 29.70
C GLU A 283 -8.67 -5.00 29.01
N LYS A 284 -9.89 -4.47 28.80
CA LYS A 284 -10.95 -5.18 28.08
C LYS A 284 -10.60 -5.50 26.63
N LEU A 285 -10.00 -4.55 25.91
CA LEU A 285 -9.55 -4.78 24.53
C LEU A 285 -8.46 -5.85 24.47
N ALA A 286 -7.62 -5.95 25.49
CA ALA A 286 -6.60 -7.00 25.60
C ALA A 286 -7.22 -8.37 25.89
N GLU A 287 -8.20 -8.45 26.80
CA GLU A 287 -8.97 -9.68 27.07
C GLU A 287 -9.67 -10.22 25.81
N GLU A 288 -10.18 -9.31 24.97
CA GLU A 288 -10.83 -9.64 23.70
C GLU A 288 -9.84 -9.85 22.53
N GLN A 289 -8.53 -9.81 22.78
CA GLN A 289 -7.45 -9.95 21.77
C GLN A 289 -7.51 -8.93 20.63
N LYS A 290 -8.19 -7.80 20.84
CA LYS A 290 -8.23 -6.67 19.88
C LYS A 290 -6.95 -5.86 19.90
N ILE A 291 -6.26 -5.85 21.05
CA ILE A 291 -4.90 -5.35 21.23
C ILE A 291 -4.10 -6.39 22.02
N ILE A 292 -2.78 -6.28 21.98
CA ILE A 292 -1.89 -7.09 22.81
C ILE A 292 -1.14 -6.15 23.75
N THR A 293 -1.09 -6.52 25.03
CA THR A 293 -0.36 -5.78 26.06
C THR A 293 0.79 -6.62 26.60
N GLU A 294 2.00 -6.08 26.58
CA GLU A 294 3.20 -6.71 27.12
C GLU A 294 3.92 -5.70 28.02
N ASN A 295 3.91 -5.92 29.33
CA ASN A 295 4.34 -4.93 30.31
C ASN A 295 3.55 -3.61 30.14
N THR A 296 4.23 -2.51 29.81
CA THR A 296 3.62 -1.19 29.53
C THR A 296 3.38 -0.95 28.03
N ARG A 297 3.72 -1.91 27.17
CA ARG A 297 3.68 -1.77 25.71
C ARG A 297 2.34 -2.28 25.17
N VAL A 298 1.70 -1.49 24.33
CA VAL A 298 0.43 -1.82 23.68
C VAL A 298 0.64 -1.95 22.17
N TYR A 299 0.16 -3.05 21.59
CA TYR A 299 0.36 -3.41 20.19
C TYR A 299 -0.97 -3.65 19.48
N MET A 300 -1.00 -3.33 18.20
CA MET A 300 -1.95 -3.97 17.29
C MET A 300 -1.57 -5.44 17.12
N PRO A 301 -2.52 -6.40 17.14
CA PRO A 301 -2.21 -7.82 17.01
C PRO A 301 -1.42 -8.14 15.74
N SER A 302 -1.79 -7.51 14.61
CA SER A 302 -1.09 -7.69 13.32
C SER A 302 0.40 -7.36 13.41
N LEU A 303 0.77 -6.28 14.12
CA LEU A 303 2.15 -5.84 14.28
C LEU A 303 2.91 -6.69 15.29
N TYR A 304 2.27 -7.04 16.42
CA TYR A 304 2.86 -7.93 17.42
C TYR A 304 3.20 -9.30 16.81
N TYR A 305 2.26 -9.92 16.11
CA TYR A 305 2.47 -11.22 15.48
C TYR A 305 3.43 -11.15 14.30
N SER A 306 3.47 -10.04 13.55
CA SER A 306 4.48 -9.85 12.51
C SER A 306 5.90 -9.82 13.12
N GLU A 307 6.08 -9.10 14.22
CA GLU A 307 7.39 -9.00 14.87
C GLU A 307 7.83 -10.33 15.52
N SER A 308 6.90 -11.02 16.19
CA SER A 308 7.12 -12.36 16.75
C SER A 308 7.39 -13.41 15.69
N GLY A 309 6.58 -13.43 14.63
CA GLY A 309 6.67 -14.40 13.54
C GLY A 309 7.98 -14.25 12.77
N PHE A 310 8.37 -13.02 12.46
CA PHE A 310 9.65 -12.75 11.80
C PHE A 310 10.82 -13.25 12.65
N ALA A 311 10.86 -12.92 13.94
CA ALA A 311 11.90 -13.39 14.85
C ALA A 311 11.93 -14.93 14.95
N TYR A 312 10.77 -15.57 15.01
CA TYR A 312 10.65 -17.03 15.00
C TYR A 312 11.24 -17.65 13.73
N HIS A 313 10.87 -17.13 12.55
CA HIS A 313 11.34 -17.66 11.28
C HIS A 313 12.85 -17.46 11.08
N VAL A 314 13.39 -16.31 11.51
CA VAL A 314 14.84 -16.07 11.51
C VAL A 314 15.56 -17.09 12.38
N LYS A 315 15.13 -17.27 13.64
CA LYS A 315 15.73 -18.28 14.55
C LYS A 315 15.62 -19.69 13.98
N ARG A 316 14.49 -20.05 13.38
CA ARG A 316 14.30 -21.34 12.70
C ARG A 316 15.34 -21.54 11.60
N MET A 317 15.60 -20.52 10.78
CA MET A 317 16.59 -20.60 9.70
C MET A 317 18.03 -20.68 10.22
N LEU A 318 18.36 -19.96 11.29
CA LEU A 318 19.70 -19.99 11.89
C LEU A 318 20.06 -21.33 12.55
N LYS A 319 19.08 -22.19 12.85
CA LYS A 319 19.31 -23.54 13.38
C LYS A 319 19.87 -24.53 12.34
N GLN A 320 19.94 -24.15 11.06
CA GLN A 320 20.53 -24.99 10.02
C GLN A 320 22.05 -25.17 10.24
N THR A 321 22.50 -26.42 10.39
CA THR A 321 23.92 -26.74 10.64
C THR A 321 24.68 -27.13 9.36
N GLU A 322 23.99 -27.29 8.23
CA GLU A 322 24.54 -27.83 6.98
C GLU A 322 25.59 -26.93 6.29
N TYR A 323 25.66 -25.65 6.67
CA TYR A 323 26.52 -24.65 6.02
C TYR A 323 27.92 -24.50 6.63
N GLN A 324 28.13 -24.88 7.90
CA GLN A 324 29.36 -24.58 8.65
C GLN A 324 30.63 -25.25 8.09
N GLU A 325 30.49 -26.29 7.27
CA GLU A 325 31.61 -27.00 6.63
C GLU A 325 31.31 -27.41 5.18
N GLN A 326 30.41 -26.68 4.50
CA GLN A 326 29.93 -27.09 3.18
C GLN A 326 31.05 -27.14 2.13
N PHE A 327 32.00 -26.20 2.19
CA PHE A 327 33.11 -26.09 1.24
C PHE A 327 34.44 -25.90 1.99
N PRO A 328 35.49 -26.68 1.68
CA PRO A 328 36.84 -26.42 2.16
C PRO A 328 37.33 -25.03 1.73
N GLN A 329 38.08 -24.35 2.60
CA GLN A 329 38.61 -23.02 2.31
C GLN A 329 39.45 -22.97 1.02
N SER A 330 40.19 -24.03 0.71
CA SER A 330 40.96 -24.13 -0.54
C SER A 330 40.09 -24.12 -1.80
N GLU A 331 38.91 -24.74 -1.74
CA GLU A 331 37.97 -24.78 -2.87
C GLU A 331 37.35 -23.40 -3.10
N PHE A 332 36.92 -22.74 -2.01
CA PHE A 332 36.43 -21.37 -2.08
C PHE A 332 37.47 -20.40 -2.67
N LEU A 333 38.73 -20.48 -2.23
CA LEU A 333 39.79 -19.59 -2.71
C LEU A 333 40.13 -19.82 -4.20
N LEU A 334 40.05 -21.06 -4.67
CA LEU A 334 40.22 -21.39 -6.09
C LEU A 334 39.08 -20.79 -6.93
N ALA A 335 37.82 -21.06 -6.56
CA ALA A 335 36.65 -20.52 -7.24
C ALA A 335 36.63 -18.98 -7.23
N LEU A 336 37.03 -18.37 -6.11
CA LEU A 336 37.16 -16.91 -6.01
C LEU A 336 38.23 -16.37 -6.97
N GLY A 337 39.39 -17.02 -7.07
CA GLY A 337 40.44 -16.62 -8.00
C GLY A 337 39.99 -16.70 -9.46
N GLU A 338 39.36 -17.81 -9.85
CA GLU A 338 38.80 -17.99 -11.20
C GLU A 338 37.70 -16.96 -11.50
N LEU A 339 36.85 -16.65 -10.52
CA LEU A 339 35.84 -15.62 -10.64
C LEU A 339 36.48 -14.24 -10.84
N GLU A 340 37.44 -13.83 -10.00
CA GLU A 340 38.14 -12.54 -10.09
C GLU A 340 38.74 -12.32 -11.50
N GLU A 341 39.34 -13.36 -12.08
CA GLU A 341 39.87 -13.35 -13.45
C GLU A 341 38.74 -13.23 -14.50
N ARG A 342 37.66 -14.02 -14.36
CA ARG A 342 36.53 -14.06 -15.29
C ARG A 342 35.81 -12.70 -15.38
N ILE A 343 35.60 -12.03 -14.24
CA ILE A 343 34.87 -10.76 -14.18
C ILE A 343 35.78 -9.53 -14.26
N GLY A 344 37.10 -9.70 -14.12
CA GLY A 344 38.08 -8.61 -14.13
C GLY A 344 37.94 -7.66 -12.94
N VAL A 345 37.60 -8.19 -11.76
CA VAL A 345 37.41 -7.43 -10.51
C VAL A 345 38.27 -8.05 -9.42
N HIS A 346 38.87 -7.21 -8.58
CA HIS A 346 39.51 -7.64 -7.34
C HIS A 346 38.65 -7.22 -6.16
N TYR A 347 38.29 -8.19 -5.32
CA TYR A 347 37.54 -7.94 -4.10
C TYR A 347 38.53 -7.56 -2.98
N GLY A 348 38.22 -6.52 -2.20
CA GLY A 348 39.00 -6.25 -0.98
C GLY A 348 38.56 -7.13 0.17
N ASP A 349 39.24 -6.97 1.31
CA ASP A 349 39.14 -7.90 2.43
C ASP A 349 37.71 -8.00 2.98
N SER A 350 37.04 -6.86 3.18
CA SER A 350 35.64 -6.82 3.65
C SER A 350 34.66 -7.47 2.66
N GLN A 351 34.90 -7.33 1.36
CA GLN A 351 34.09 -7.97 0.32
C GLN A 351 34.34 -9.48 0.24
N ARG A 352 35.60 -9.92 0.35
CA ARG A 352 35.95 -11.35 0.37
C ARG A 352 35.34 -12.06 1.58
N GLN A 353 35.39 -11.42 2.75
CA GLN A 353 34.72 -11.91 3.95
C GLN A 353 33.21 -12.03 3.74
N ALA A 354 32.58 -11.07 3.05
CA ALA A 354 31.16 -11.15 2.71
C ALA A 354 30.85 -12.34 1.79
N LEU A 355 31.68 -12.59 0.76
CA LEU A 355 31.52 -13.72 -0.14
C LEU A 355 31.65 -15.06 0.60
N GLU A 356 32.66 -15.20 1.45
CA GLU A 356 32.90 -16.41 2.24
C GLU A 356 31.76 -16.67 3.23
N GLN A 357 31.40 -15.67 4.04
CA GLN A 357 30.34 -15.79 5.04
C GLN A 357 28.97 -16.03 4.40
N ALA A 358 28.70 -15.45 3.22
CA ALA A 358 27.44 -15.66 2.50
C ALA A 358 27.23 -17.11 2.10
N LEU A 359 28.30 -17.84 1.79
CA LEU A 359 28.25 -19.23 1.34
C LEU A 359 28.27 -20.21 2.53
N MET A 360 28.92 -19.84 3.63
CA MET A 360 29.10 -20.69 4.82
C MET A 360 28.06 -20.49 5.93
N SER A 361 27.07 -19.62 5.72
CA SER A 361 26.00 -19.35 6.69
C SER A 361 24.62 -19.55 6.08
N PRO A 362 23.62 -20.06 6.83
CA PRO A 362 22.24 -20.13 6.35
C PRO A 362 21.65 -18.74 6.11
N MET A 363 22.15 -17.74 6.83
CA MET A 363 21.71 -16.36 6.70
C MET A 363 22.89 -15.40 6.87
N LEU A 364 22.93 -14.35 6.04
CA LEU A 364 23.90 -13.25 6.13
C LEU A 364 23.20 -11.90 6.00
N VAL A 365 23.65 -10.92 6.76
CA VAL A 365 23.34 -9.50 6.54
C VAL A 365 24.57 -8.80 5.97
N LEU A 366 24.45 -8.27 4.76
CA LEU A 366 25.46 -7.43 4.12
C LEU A 366 25.04 -5.96 4.23
N THR A 367 25.80 -5.19 5.00
CA THR A 367 25.55 -3.75 5.16
C THR A 367 26.70 -2.93 4.60
N GLY A 368 26.42 -1.73 4.12
CA GLY A 368 27.45 -0.81 3.67
C GLY A 368 26.86 0.43 3.03
N GLY A 369 27.62 1.53 3.06
CA GLY A 369 27.23 2.79 2.44
C GLY A 369 27.20 2.74 0.91
N PRO A 370 26.94 3.88 0.24
CA PRO A 370 27.07 3.99 -1.21
C PRO A 370 28.53 3.79 -1.65
N GLY A 371 28.72 3.19 -2.83
CA GLY A 371 30.06 3.06 -3.42
C GLY A 371 30.99 2.02 -2.78
N THR A 372 30.51 1.25 -1.80
CA THR A 372 31.24 0.13 -1.18
C THR A 372 31.22 -1.15 -2.02
N GLY A 373 30.48 -1.16 -3.14
CA GLY A 373 30.43 -2.28 -4.07
C GLY A 373 29.45 -3.40 -3.70
N LYS A 374 28.41 -3.13 -2.87
CA LYS A 374 27.37 -4.10 -2.49
C LYS A 374 26.85 -4.93 -3.68
N THR A 375 26.51 -4.27 -4.77
CA THR A 375 26.00 -4.92 -5.98
C THR A 375 27.03 -5.84 -6.64
N THR A 376 28.31 -5.48 -6.61
CA THR A 376 29.42 -6.33 -7.08
C THR A 376 29.61 -7.56 -6.19
N VAL A 377 29.39 -7.41 -4.88
CA VAL A 377 29.38 -8.53 -3.93
C VAL A 377 28.19 -9.44 -4.19
N ILE A 378 26.97 -8.90 -4.39
CA ILE A 378 25.78 -9.70 -4.75
C ILE A 378 26.06 -10.57 -5.98
N LYS A 379 26.63 -9.98 -7.05
CA LYS A 379 27.01 -10.75 -8.24
C LYS A 379 28.02 -11.85 -7.91
N GLY A 380 29.03 -11.54 -7.09
CA GLY A 380 30.02 -12.53 -6.65
C GLY A 380 29.41 -13.68 -5.85
N ILE A 381 28.48 -13.39 -4.93
CA ILE A 381 27.77 -14.42 -4.14
C ILE A 381 27.05 -15.38 -5.09
N VAL A 382 26.31 -14.85 -6.07
CA VAL A 382 25.52 -15.67 -6.98
C VAL A 382 26.40 -16.55 -7.88
N GLU A 383 27.48 -15.97 -8.43
CA GLU A 383 28.42 -16.68 -9.29
C GLU A 383 29.16 -17.80 -8.53
N LEU A 384 29.67 -17.50 -7.33
CA LEU A 384 30.33 -18.51 -6.50
C LEU A 384 29.36 -19.58 -6.00
N TYR A 385 28.15 -19.17 -5.60
CA TYR A 385 27.12 -20.13 -5.20
C TYR A 385 26.82 -21.10 -6.34
N ALA A 386 26.70 -20.59 -7.56
CA ALA A 386 26.44 -21.40 -8.74
C ALA A 386 27.56 -22.40 -9.05
N GLU A 387 28.80 -21.91 -9.01
CA GLU A 387 29.99 -22.70 -9.28
C GLU A 387 30.18 -23.82 -8.26
N LEU A 388 30.12 -23.49 -6.97
CA LEU A 388 30.34 -24.43 -5.86
C LEU A 388 29.20 -25.43 -5.69
N ASN A 389 27.94 -25.04 -5.97
CA ASN A 389 26.80 -25.96 -5.90
C ASN A 389 26.49 -26.66 -7.23
N GLY A 390 27.27 -26.42 -8.28
CA GLY A 390 27.08 -27.02 -9.61
C GLY A 390 25.72 -26.68 -10.23
N VAL A 391 25.20 -25.47 -10.00
CA VAL A 391 23.91 -25.03 -10.56
C VAL A 391 24.12 -24.06 -11.72
N SER A 392 23.23 -24.13 -12.72
CA SER A 392 23.27 -23.22 -13.87
C SER A 392 22.68 -21.85 -13.50
N LEU A 393 23.31 -20.78 -13.99
CA LEU A 393 22.75 -19.43 -13.91
C LEU A 393 21.86 -19.06 -15.10
N ASP A 394 21.73 -19.93 -16.10
CA ASP A 394 20.78 -19.72 -17.20
C ASP A 394 19.37 -20.13 -16.74
N PRO A 395 18.42 -19.19 -16.58
CA PRO A 395 17.05 -19.52 -16.19
C PRO A 395 16.36 -20.44 -17.20
N HIS A 396 16.77 -20.42 -18.47
CA HIS A 396 16.19 -21.27 -19.51
C HIS A 396 16.67 -22.72 -19.47
N ALA A 397 17.71 -23.02 -18.68
CA ALA A 397 18.17 -24.39 -18.43
C ALA A 397 17.21 -25.18 -17.53
N TYR A 398 16.32 -24.49 -16.81
CA TYR A 398 15.36 -25.07 -15.87
C TYR A 398 13.99 -25.18 -16.54
N LYS A 399 13.78 -26.28 -17.27
CA LYS A 399 12.49 -26.65 -17.88
C LYS A 399 11.90 -27.87 -17.18
N ASP A 400 10.63 -28.17 -17.46
CA ASP A 400 9.95 -29.40 -17.02
C ASP A 400 9.83 -29.56 -15.48
N GLY A 401 9.50 -28.48 -14.78
CA GLY A 401 9.23 -28.50 -13.33
C GLY A 401 10.48 -28.39 -12.45
N ALA A 402 11.67 -28.24 -13.03
CA ALA A 402 12.88 -27.91 -12.28
C ALA A 402 12.88 -26.42 -11.88
N THR A 403 13.20 -26.14 -10.63
CA THR A 403 13.15 -24.80 -10.06
C THR A 403 14.49 -24.09 -10.20
N PHE A 404 14.45 -22.84 -10.67
CA PHE A 404 15.61 -21.97 -10.68
C PHE A 404 16.07 -21.68 -9.24
N PRO A 405 17.32 -21.99 -8.85
CA PRO A 405 17.73 -22.04 -7.45
C PRO A 405 18.01 -20.67 -6.82
N VAL A 406 18.23 -19.62 -7.63
CA VAL A 406 18.60 -18.29 -7.14
C VAL A 406 17.44 -17.32 -7.31
N LEU A 407 17.00 -16.72 -6.22
CA LEU A 407 15.94 -15.74 -6.19
C LEU A 407 16.51 -14.38 -5.81
N LEU A 408 16.19 -13.39 -6.62
CA LEU A 408 16.64 -12.02 -6.45
C LEU A 408 15.41 -11.13 -6.22
N ALA A 409 15.38 -10.46 -5.06
CA ALA A 409 14.23 -9.67 -4.66
C ALA A 409 14.62 -8.28 -4.14
N ALA A 410 13.71 -7.33 -4.28
CA ALA A 410 13.82 -6.01 -3.68
C ALA A 410 12.42 -5.45 -3.32
N PRO A 411 12.30 -4.48 -2.40
CA PRO A 411 11.00 -3.91 -2.03
C PRO A 411 10.34 -3.11 -3.17
N THR A 412 11.13 -2.53 -4.07
CA THR A 412 10.64 -1.69 -5.18
C THR A 412 11.01 -2.28 -6.54
N GLY A 413 10.15 -2.05 -7.54
CA GLY A 413 10.40 -2.50 -8.92
C GLY A 413 11.71 -1.96 -9.48
N ARG A 414 12.05 -0.71 -9.13
CA ARG A 414 13.30 -0.07 -9.55
C ARG A 414 14.55 -0.72 -8.96
N ALA A 415 14.54 -1.04 -7.67
CA ALA A 415 15.67 -1.73 -7.03
C ALA A 415 15.85 -3.13 -7.64
N ALA A 416 14.75 -3.86 -7.85
CA ALA A 416 14.78 -5.16 -8.51
C ALA A 416 15.35 -5.06 -9.94
N LYS A 417 14.93 -4.06 -10.72
CA LYS A 417 15.46 -3.85 -12.06
C LYS A 417 16.97 -3.59 -12.06
N ARG A 418 17.46 -2.74 -11.15
CA ARG A 418 18.89 -2.45 -11.01
C ARG A 418 19.70 -3.69 -10.63
N MET A 419 19.18 -4.47 -9.70
CA MET A 419 19.76 -5.76 -9.34
C MET A 419 19.83 -6.69 -10.57
N SER A 420 18.78 -6.71 -11.40
CA SER A 420 18.75 -7.51 -12.63
C SER A 420 19.83 -7.07 -13.62
N GLU A 421 19.96 -5.75 -13.85
CA GLU A 421 20.97 -5.17 -14.74
C GLU A 421 22.40 -5.49 -14.28
N SER A 422 22.64 -5.48 -12.97
CA SER A 422 23.97 -5.70 -12.42
C SER A 422 24.39 -7.16 -12.30
N THR A 423 23.44 -8.05 -12.04
CA THR A 423 23.70 -9.49 -11.88
C THR A 423 23.55 -10.24 -13.20
N GLY A 424 22.78 -9.71 -14.15
CA GLY A 424 22.40 -10.40 -15.38
C GLY A 424 21.26 -11.40 -15.19
N LEU A 425 20.65 -11.46 -14.00
CA LEU A 425 19.62 -12.42 -13.62
C LEU A 425 18.27 -11.75 -13.40
N PRO A 426 17.15 -12.47 -13.55
CA PRO A 426 15.83 -11.91 -13.28
C PRO A 426 15.66 -11.63 -11.78
N ALA A 427 15.39 -10.38 -11.43
CA ALA A 427 14.96 -9.99 -10.09
C ALA A 427 13.55 -9.41 -10.10
N MET A 428 12.84 -9.53 -8.99
CA MET A 428 11.45 -9.09 -8.86
C MET A 428 11.19 -8.37 -7.54
N THR A 429 9.99 -7.80 -7.39
CA THR A 429 9.59 -7.22 -6.11
C THR A 429 9.27 -8.31 -5.09
N ILE A 430 9.47 -8.04 -3.79
CA ILE A 430 9.05 -8.97 -2.72
C ILE A 430 7.56 -9.32 -2.84
N HIS A 431 6.72 -8.33 -3.14
CA HIS A 431 5.29 -8.53 -3.40
C HIS A 431 5.04 -9.53 -4.54
N ARG A 432 5.76 -9.39 -5.67
CA ARG A 432 5.62 -10.31 -6.81
C ARG A 432 6.15 -11.70 -6.48
N LEU A 433 7.23 -11.81 -5.70
CA LEU A 433 7.78 -13.08 -5.23
C LEU A 433 6.76 -13.83 -4.37
N LEU A 434 6.03 -13.12 -3.50
CA LEU A 434 4.95 -13.67 -2.69
C LEU A 434 3.64 -13.87 -3.47
N GLY A 435 3.59 -13.42 -4.72
CA GLY A 435 2.40 -13.43 -5.58
C GLY A 435 1.28 -12.53 -5.08
N MET A 436 1.61 -11.46 -4.36
CA MET A 436 0.67 -10.44 -3.92
C MET A 436 0.31 -9.51 -5.08
N ASN A 437 -0.93 -9.57 -5.54
CA ASN A 437 -1.46 -8.66 -6.56
C ASN A 437 -2.04 -7.39 -5.92
N GLY A 438 -1.22 -6.57 -5.26
CA GLY A 438 -1.54 -5.18 -4.89
C GLY A 438 -2.70 -4.89 -3.93
N GLN A 439 -3.73 -5.75 -3.82
CA GLN A 439 -4.94 -5.56 -3.01
C GLN A 439 -5.52 -6.87 -2.43
N GLU A 440 -4.99 -8.04 -2.80
CA GLU A 440 -5.30 -9.29 -2.09
C GLU A 440 -4.69 -9.22 -0.68
N GLN A 441 -5.54 -9.22 0.36
CA GLN A 441 -5.12 -9.75 1.65
C GLN A 441 -4.76 -11.21 1.37
N MET A 442 -3.53 -11.62 1.69
CA MET A 442 -3.24 -13.06 1.70
C MET A 442 -4.31 -13.69 2.58
N ASP A 443 -4.95 -14.75 2.07
CA ASP A 443 -5.67 -15.65 2.95
C ASP A 443 -4.64 -16.06 4.00
N ASP A 444 -4.85 -15.63 5.25
CA ASP A 444 -3.88 -15.85 6.32
C ASP A 444 -3.62 -17.36 6.55
N ASP A 445 -4.45 -18.22 5.95
CA ASP A 445 -4.38 -19.68 6.01
C ASP A 445 -3.70 -20.34 4.79
N ALA A 446 -3.40 -19.62 3.70
CA ALA A 446 -2.75 -20.20 2.52
C ALA A 446 -1.21 -20.21 2.69
N GLU A 447 -0.64 -21.33 3.12
CA GLU A 447 0.82 -21.55 3.17
C GLU A 447 1.41 -21.64 1.76
N ARG A 448 1.73 -20.48 1.17
CA ARG A 448 2.48 -20.42 -0.09
C ARG A 448 3.97 -20.45 0.21
N LEU A 449 4.61 -21.59 -0.05
CA LEU A 449 6.06 -21.70 0.01
C LEU A 449 6.70 -21.18 -1.28
N ILE A 450 7.77 -20.40 -1.12
CA ILE A 450 8.64 -19.97 -2.22
C ILE A 450 9.57 -21.14 -2.57
N ASP A 451 9.75 -21.38 -3.86
CA ASP A 451 10.62 -22.43 -4.37
C ASP A 451 11.96 -21.86 -4.84
N GLY A 452 13.06 -22.40 -4.32
CA GLY A 452 14.42 -21.92 -4.56
C GLY A 452 15.39 -22.37 -3.46
N ARG A 453 16.68 -22.08 -3.63
CA ARG A 453 17.73 -22.45 -2.66
C ARG A 453 18.45 -21.26 -2.04
N LEU A 454 18.68 -20.20 -2.81
CA LEU A 454 19.30 -18.96 -2.36
C LEU A 454 18.36 -17.79 -2.63
N LEU A 455 18.03 -17.01 -1.60
CA LEU A 455 17.31 -15.75 -1.72
C LEU A 455 18.23 -14.58 -1.35
N ILE A 456 18.38 -13.62 -2.26
CA ILE A 456 19.05 -12.35 -1.98
C ILE A 456 18.01 -11.24 -2.03
N VAL A 457 17.90 -10.48 -0.94
CA VAL A 457 17.00 -9.33 -0.83
C VAL A 457 17.80 -8.05 -0.66
N ASP A 458 17.75 -7.13 -1.63
CA ASP A 458 18.44 -5.83 -1.54
C ASP A 458 17.48 -4.71 -1.11
N GLU A 459 18.06 -3.60 -0.68
CA GLU A 459 17.35 -2.44 -0.11
C GLU A 459 16.48 -2.80 1.10
N MET A 460 16.95 -3.69 1.99
CA MET A 460 16.22 -4.10 3.20
C MET A 460 15.92 -2.96 4.18
N SER A 461 16.58 -1.81 4.05
CA SER A 461 16.23 -0.60 4.80
C SER A 461 14.80 -0.12 4.53
N MET A 462 14.21 -0.47 3.38
CA MET A 462 12.85 -0.05 3.00
C MET A 462 11.76 -1.05 3.41
N VAL A 463 12.12 -2.22 3.96
CA VAL A 463 11.17 -3.28 4.28
C VAL A 463 10.62 -3.09 5.70
N ASP A 464 9.29 -3.02 5.82
CA ASP A 464 8.59 -2.96 7.11
C ASP A 464 8.40 -4.34 7.75
N ILE A 465 8.00 -4.37 9.02
CA ILE A 465 7.92 -5.63 9.78
C ILE A 465 6.86 -6.59 9.22
N TRP A 466 5.78 -6.05 8.68
CA TRP A 466 4.71 -6.87 8.11
C TRP A 466 5.19 -7.59 6.85
N LEU A 467 5.78 -6.86 5.90
CA LEU A 467 6.30 -7.45 4.66
C LEU A 467 7.47 -8.42 4.94
N ALA A 468 8.33 -8.08 5.91
CA ALA A 468 9.40 -8.98 6.35
C ALA A 468 8.85 -10.30 6.89
N ASN A 469 7.82 -10.25 7.76
CA ASN A 469 7.17 -11.44 8.28
C ASN A 469 6.53 -12.28 7.17
N GLN A 470 5.77 -11.65 6.26
CA GLN A 470 5.16 -12.38 5.15
C GLN A 470 6.20 -13.06 4.25
N LEU A 471 7.33 -12.39 4.00
CA LEU A 471 8.44 -12.98 3.26
C LEU A 471 8.99 -14.20 3.97
N PHE A 472 9.38 -14.07 5.24
CA PHE A 472 10.04 -15.14 6.00
C PHE A 472 9.13 -16.32 6.32
N ARG A 473 7.83 -16.07 6.47
CA ARG A 473 6.81 -17.10 6.60
C ARG A 473 6.72 -17.99 5.37
N ALA A 474 6.93 -17.41 4.18
CA ALA A 474 6.89 -18.13 2.90
C ALA A 474 8.20 -18.87 2.57
N LEU A 475 9.28 -18.68 3.34
CA LEU A 475 10.56 -19.33 3.05
C LEU A 475 10.59 -20.78 3.57
N PRO A 476 11.05 -21.74 2.76
CA PRO A 476 11.26 -23.10 3.23
C PRO A 476 12.48 -23.16 4.16
N ALA A 477 12.49 -24.15 5.05
CA ALA A 477 13.51 -24.24 6.11
C ALA A 477 14.94 -24.47 5.61
N HIS A 478 15.13 -24.94 4.38
CA HIS A 478 16.44 -25.24 3.77
C HIS A 478 17.01 -24.09 2.94
N MET A 479 16.28 -22.98 2.79
CA MET A 479 16.72 -21.86 1.95
C MET A 479 17.80 -21.03 2.64
N GLN A 480 18.83 -20.67 1.89
CA GLN A 480 19.86 -19.70 2.29
C GLN A 480 19.38 -18.28 1.99
N VAL A 481 19.60 -17.34 2.91
CA VAL A 481 19.09 -15.96 2.80
C VAL A 481 20.19 -14.92 2.98
N VAL A 482 20.35 -14.04 2.01
CA VAL A 482 21.25 -12.88 2.11
C VAL A 482 20.43 -11.60 2.09
N LEU A 483 20.45 -10.87 3.20
CA LEU A 483 19.82 -9.56 3.33
C LEU A 483 20.85 -8.47 3.05
N VAL A 484 20.56 -7.57 2.12
CA VAL A 484 21.45 -6.48 1.73
C VAL A 484 20.77 -5.15 1.97
N GLY A 485 21.49 -4.20 2.55
CA GLY A 485 20.95 -2.87 2.80
C GLY A 485 21.97 -1.86 3.31
N ASP A 486 21.47 -0.67 3.62
CA ASP A 486 22.24 0.43 4.18
C ASP A 486 21.51 0.96 5.41
N GLN A 487 22.09 0.77 6.58
CA GLN A 487 21.48 1.14 7.86
C GLN A 487 21.30 2.66 8.03
N ASP A 488 22.06 3.46 7.27
CA ASP A 488 22.08 4.92 7.38
C ASP A 488 21.10 5.59 6.40
N GLN A 489 20.48 4.81 5.51
CA GLN A 489 19.39 5.28 4.65
C GLN A 489 18.07 5.38 5.42
N LEU A 490 17.13 6.14 4.84
CA LEU A 490 15.76 6.27 5.34
C LEU A 490 15.13 4.89 5.63
N PRO A 491 14.46 4.73 6.78
CA PRO A 491 13.76 3.50 7.12
C PRO A 491 12.52 3.28 6.24
N SER A 492 11.89 2.11 6.38
CA SER A 492 10.65 1.74 5.71
C SER A 492 9.53 2.75 5.95
N VAL A 493 8.59 2.89 5.02
CA VAL A 493 7.42 3.78 5.23
C VAL A 493 6.47 3.21 6.28
N GLY A 494 6.30 1.89 6.31
CA GLY A 494 5.46 1.19 7.28
C GLY A 494 6.12 0.99 8.65
N PRO A 495 5.39 0.39 9.61
CA PRO A 495 5.89 0.08 10.95
C PRO A 495 7.13 -0.80 11.01
N GLY A 496 8.02 -0.52 11.97
CA GLY A 496 9.22 -1.33 12.26
C GLY A 496 10.49 -0.85 11.57
N GLN A 497 11.65 -1.30 12.05
CA GLN A 497 12.97 -0.95 11.51
C GLN A 497 13.85 -2.20 11.33
N VAL A 498 13.34 -3.16 10.55
CA VAL A 498 13.84 -4.54 10.45
C VAL A 498 15.37 -4.63 10.33
N LEU A 499 15.97 -3.97 9.33
CA LEU A 499 17.43 -4.02 9.12
C LEU A 499 18.21 -3.52 10.35
N LYS A 500 17.77 -2.41 10.95
CA LYS A 500 18.45 -1.79 12.09
C LYS A 500 18.35 -2.65 13.35
N ASP A 501 17.17 -3.23 13.60
CA ASP A 501 16.95 -4.12 14.73
C ASP A 501 17.71 -5.44 14.60
N ILE A 502 17.81 -5.99 13.37
CA ILE A 502 18.66 -7.15 13.08
C ILE A 502 20.13 -6.85 13.40
N LEU A 503 20.64 -5.72 12.92
CA LEU A 503 22.03 -5.30 13.14
C LEU A 503 22.31 -5.06 14.63
N GLN A 504 21.36 -4.48 15.36
CA GLN A 504 21.45 -4.30 16.81
C GLN A 504 21.37 -5.62 17.58
N SER A 505 20.67 -6.63 17.06
CA SER A 505 20.54 -7.93 17.71
C SER A 505 21.85 -8.72 17.76
N GLU A 506 22.75 -8.50 16.80
CA GLU A 506 23.99 -9.26 16.59
C GLU A 506 23.78 -10.79 16.48
N GLN A 507 22.54 -11.25 16.27
CA GLN A 507 22.21 -12.69 16.20
C GLN A 507 22.40 -13.28 14.80
N ILE A 508 22.43 -12.43 13.76
CA ILE A 508 22.62 -12.86 12.38
C ILE A 508 24.05 -12.49 11.95
N PRO A 509 24.82 -13.41 11.34
CA PRO A 509 26.11 -13.09 10.75
C PRO A 509 26.00 -11.83 9.89
N THR A 510 26.87 -10.86 10.17
CA THR A 510 26.82 -9.55 9.53
C THR A 510 28.20 -9.17 9.02
N VAL A 511 28.27 -8.71 7.77
CA VAL A 511 29.50 -8.13 7.20
C VAL A 511 29.21 -6.69 6.79
N ALA A 512 30.00 -5.76 7.34
CA ALA A 512 29.94 -4.34 7.02
C ALA A 512 31.05 -3.98 6.03
N LEU A 513 30.67 -3.57 4.82
CA LEU A 513 31.63 -3.11 3.82
C LEU A 513 32.12 -1.70 4.18
N SER A 514 33.40 -1.59 4.53
CA SER A 514 34.06 -0.33 4.90
C SER A 514 34.76 0.34 3.72
N ASP A 515 35.27 -0.46 2.77
CA ASP A 515 36.14 0.03 1.70
C ASP A 515 35.31 0.67 0.58
N ILE A 516 35.67 1.91 0.22
CA ILE A 516 34.93 2.65 -0.80
C ILE A 516 35.73 2.69 -2.08
N TYR A 517 35.35 1.83 -3.01
CA TYR A 517 36.02 1.70 -4.31
C TYR A 517 35.71 2.85 -5.25
N ARG A 518 34.67 3.61 -4.95
CA ARG A 518 34.31 4.84 -5.65
C ARG A 518 35.30 5.99 -5.39
N GLN A 519 36.20 5.87 -4.40
CA GLN A 519 37.16 6.89 -3.98
C GLN A 519 38.40 7.06 -4.88
N LYS A 520 38.63 6.20 -5.90
CA LYS A 520 39.84 6.33 -6.74
C LYS A 520 40.00 7.71 -7.40
N ASP A 521 38.97 8.55 -7.39
CA ASP A 521 38.97 9.94 -7.90
C ASP A 521 38.86 11.06 -6.85
N GLY A 522 38.84 10.78 -5.53
CA GLY A 522 38.73 11.83 -4.49
C GLY A 522 37.38 12.57 -4.46
N SER A 523 36.27 11.82 -4.46
CA SER A 523 34.92 12.38 -4.52
C SER A 523 34.46 13.04 -3.20
N SER A 524 34.23 14.35 -3.23
CA SER A 524 33.76 15.13 -2.07
C SER A 524 32.29 14.88 -1.70
N ILE A 525 31.53 14.22 -2.59
CA ILE A 525 30.15 13.76 -2.34
C ILE A 525 30.15 12.63 -1.31
N ILE A 526 31.08 11.70 -1.43
CA ILE A 526 31.19 10.54 -0.53
C ILE A 526 31.65 11.01 0.85
N GLU A 527 32.69 11.85 0.89
CA GLU A 527 33.15 12.48 2.14
C GLU A 527 32.00 13.21 2.83
N MET A 528 31.17 13.94 2.08
CA MET A 528 29.96 14.57 2.63
C MET A 528 28.99 13.54 3.25
N ALA A 529 28.77 12.42 2.59
CA ALA A 529 27.91 11.37 3.13
C ALA A 529 28.45 10.80 4.46
N HIS A 530 29.77 10.65 4.61
CA HIS A 530 30.39 10.27 5.88
C HIS A 530 30.19 11.32 6.96
N TYR A 531 30.45 12.59 6.64
CA TYR A 531 30.22 13.67 7.60
C TYR A 531 28.77 13.72 8.08
N ILE A 532 27.80 13.60 7.16
CA ILE A 532 26.37 13.53 7.51
C ILE A 532 26.12 12.34 8.44
N LYS A 533 26.62 11.15 8.11
CA LYS A 533 26.47 9.94 8.93
C LYS A 533 26.98 10.16 10.36
N GLU A 534 28.15 10.76 10.50
CA GLU A 534 28.79 11.08 11.78
C GLU A 534 28.13 12.24 12.53
N GLY A 535 27.12 12.89 11.93
CA GLY A 535 26.45 14.03 12.56
C GLY A 535 27.29 15.30 12.53
N MET A 536 28.23 15.41 11.59
CA MET A 536 29.14 16.53 11.46
C MET A 536 28.93 17.28 10.15
N LEU A 537 29.16 18.59 10.19
CA LEU A 537 29.22 19.43 8.99
C LEU A 537 30.67 19.85 8.75
N PRO A 538 31.30 19.51 7.61
CA PRO A 538 32.68 19.88 7.37
C PRO A 538 32.85 21.40 7.30
N ALA A 539 34.00 21.90 7.75
CA ALA A 539 34.31 23.34 7.76
C ALA A 539 34.36 23.95 6.34
N ASP A 540 34.55 23.13 5.32
CA ASP A 540 34.55 23.53 3.92
C ASP A 540 33.20 23.26 3.20
N PHE A 541 32.13 22.98 3.94
CA PHE A 541 30.80 22.67 3.42
C PHE A 541 30.35 23.63 2.31
N THR A 542 30.54 24.93 2.53
CA THR A 542 30.14 26.00 1.60
C THR A 542 31.12 26.22 0.44
N LYS A 543 32.28 25.56 0.45
CA LYS A 543 33.25 25.64 -0.64
C LYS A 543 32.89 24.66 -1.74
N ASN A 544 32.94 25.15 -2.98
CA ASN A 544 32.74 24.33 -4.16
C ASN A 544 33.99 23.49 -4.45
N SER A 545 33.77 22.22 -4.77
CA SER A 545 34.78 21.28 -5.26
C SER A 545 34.48 20.91 -6.72
N ALA A 546 35.19 19.92 -7.28
CA ALA A 546 34.97 19.47 -8.66
C ALA A 546 33.60 18.81 -8.86
N ASP A 547 33.10 18.07 -7.86
CA ASP A 547 31.88 17.27 -7.91
C ASP A 547 30.77 17.76 -6.95
N ARG A 548 31.05 18.71 -6.05
CA ARG A 548 30.09 19.29 -5.11
C ARG A 548 30.05 20.82 -5.21
N SER A 549 28.86 21.40 -5.20
CA SER A 549 28.69 22.85 -5.11
C SER A 549 27.63 23.23 -4.10
N PHE A 550 27.82 24.36 -3.41
CA PHE A 550 26.85 24.93 -2.48
C PHE A 550 26.49 26.36 -2.91
N PHE A 551 25.18 26.64 -3.01
CA PHE A 551 24.66 27.97 -3.32
C PHE A 551 23.80 28.48 -2.16
N HIS A 552 24.30 29.52 -1.49
CA HIS A 552 23.54 30.16 -0.42
C HIS A 552 22.31 30.88 -1.00
N CYS A 553 21.12 30.53 -0.51
CA CYS A 553 19.88 31.20 -0.90
C CYS A 553 18.75 30.97 0.11
N THR A 554 17.76 31.86 0.10
CA THR A 554 16.56 31.76 0.94
C THR A 554 15.44 30.98 0.25
N VAL A 555 14.41 30.57 0.99
CA VAL A 555 13.24 29.80 0.47
C VAL A 555 12.68 30.37 -0.83
N ASN A 556 12.55 31.71 -0.92
CA ASN A 556 11.95 32.36 -2.09
C ASN A 556 12.88 32.41 -3.30
N GLN A 557 14.19 32.27 -3.10
CA GLN A 557 15.21 32.30 -4.15
C GLN A 557 15.52 30.91 -4.71
N ILE A 558 15.10 29.83 -4.01
CA ILE A 558 15.38 28.45 -4.42
C ILE A 558 14.95 28.19 -5.87
N GLY A 559 13.73 28.61 -6.23
CA GLY A 559 13.21 28.38 -7.58
C GLY A 559 14.09 28.99 -8.68
N ASP A 560 14.69 30.16 -8.41
CA ASP A 560 15.53 30.87 -9.38
C ASP A 560 16.94 30.28 -9.43
N VAL A 561 17.49 29.87 -8.28
CA VAL A 561 18.80 29.19 -8.20
C VAL A 561 18.74 27.83 -8.90
N VAL A 562 17.72 27.02 -8.61
CA VAL A 562 17.52 25.73 -9.28
C VAL A 562 17.39 25.93 -10.79
N GLU A 563 16.62 26.94 -11.22
CA GLU A 563 16.48 27.28 -12.63
C GLU A 563 17.82 27.61 -13.30
N GLN A 564 18.66 28.43 -12.66
CA GLN A 564 19.99 28.77 -13.17
C GLN A 564 20.92 27.56 -13.26
N VAL A 565 20.96 26.72 -12.21
CA VAL A 565 21.79 25.50 -12.17
C VAL A 565 21.37 24.55 -13.28
N VAL A 566 20.07 24.35 -13.46
CA VAL A 566 19.52 23.44 -14.48
C VAL A 566 19.78 23.96 -15.89
N LYS A 567 19.60 25.27 -16.15
CA LYS A 567 19.96 25.87 -17.44
C LYS A 567 21.44 25.68 -17.76
N ASN A 568 22.31 25.88 -16.78
CA ASN A 568 23.75 25.67 -16.96
C ASN A 568 24.10 24.20 -17.24
N ALA A 569 23.47 23.24 -16.54
CA ALA A 569 23.65 21.83 -16.80
C ALA A 569 23.13 21.43 -18.20
N LYS A 570 21.97 21.95 -18.61
CA LYS A 570 21.43 21.75 -19.96
C LYS A 570 22.38 22.28 -21.05
N ASN A 571 22.97 23.46 -20.85
CA ASN A 571 23.96 24.04 -21.77
C ASN A 571 25.24 23.21 -21.88
N LYS A 572 25.59 22.44 -20.83
CA LYS A 572 26.69 21.47 -20.85
C LYS A 572 26.32 20.12 -21.49
N GLY A 573 25.10 19.97 -22.00
CA GLY A 573 24.65 18.78 -22.73
C GLY A 573 23.90 17.74 -21.89
N PHE A 574 23.65 18.00 -20.60
CA PHE A 574 22.87 17.09 -19.77
C PHE A 574 21.37 17.16 -20.10
N ARG A 575 20.71 16.00 -20.18
CA ARG A 575 19.27 15.89 -20.46
C ARG A 575 18.47 15.89 -19.15
N ALA A 576 17.16 16.06 -19.25
CA ALA A 576 16.25 16.01 -18.10
C ALA A 576 16.33 14.69 -17.30
N LYS A 577 16.65 13.57 -17.96
CA LYS A 577 16.84 12.28 -17.28
C LYS A 577 18.15 12.16 -16.51
N ASP A 578 19.16 12.97 -16.86
CA ASP A 578 20.47 12.96 -16.21
C ASP A 578 20.48 13.84 -14.94
N ILE A 579 19.45 14.69 -14.77
CA ILE A 579 19.32 15.64 -13.66
C ILE A 579 18.10 15.28 -12.82
N GLN A 580 18.26 15.28 -11.50
CA GLN A 580 17.17 15.11 -10.56
C GLN A 580 17.18 16.18 -9.49
N VAL A 581 16.05 16.89 -9.33
CA VAL A 581 15.85 17.78 -8.18
C VAL A 581 15.15 17.00 -7.07
N LEU A 582 15.71 17.02 -5.86
CA LEU A 582 15.18 16.29 -4.71
C LEU A 582 14.78 17.27 -3.61
N ALA A 583 13.48 17.40 -3.35
CA ALA A 583 12.94 18.28 -2.33
C ALA A 583 12.08 17.49 -1.33
N PRO A 584 12.12 17.81 -0.03
CA PRO A 584 11.41 17.02 0.98
C PRO A 584 9.91 17.32 1.10
N MET A 585 9.43 18.44 0.55
CA MET A 585 8.03 18.88 0.67
C MET A 585 7.38 19.15 -0.69
N TYR A 586 6.10 18.84 -0.80
CA TYR A 586 5.32 19.08 -2.03
C TYR A 586 4.89 20.54 -2.20
N ARG A 587 4.35 21.12 -1.12
CA ARG A 587 3.81 22.50 -1.11
C ARG A 587 4.85 23.52 -0.64
N GLY A 588 4.59 24.79 -0.98
CA GLY A 588 5.39 25.95 -0.58
C GLY A 588 6.28 26.50 -1.71
N PRO A 589 6.93 27.66 -1.51
CA PRO A 589 7.69 28.35 -2.57
C PRO A 589 8.85 27.54 -3.17
N ALA A 590 9.42 26.63 -2.38
CA ALA A 590 10.47 25.70 -2.78
C ALA A 590 9.96 24.26 -3.00
N GLY A 591 8.63 24.04 -2.93
CA GLY A 591 8.02 22.72 -3.00
C GLY A 591 8.10 22.05 -4.37
N ILE A 592 8.00 20.72 -4.38
CA ILE A 592 8.06 19.87 -5.57
C ILE A 592 7.12 20.37 -6.69
N ASP A 593 5.90 20.77 -6.36
CA ASP A 593 4.88 21.16 -7.35
C ASP A 593 5.30 22.41 -8.14
N ILE A 594 5.87 23.41 -7.44
CA ILE A 594 6.34 24.65 -8.06
C ILE A 594 7.62 24.39 -8.86
N LEU A 595 8.55 23.61 -8.30
CA LEU A 595 9.80 23.27 -8.96
C LEU A 595 9.53 22.48 -10.24
N ASN A 596 8.61 21.52 -10.24
CA ASN A 596 8.24 20.77 -11.44
C ASN A 596 7.73 21.69 -12.55
N LYS A 597 6.86 22.66 -12.24
CA LYS A 597 6.37 23.65 -13.22
C LYS A 597 7.51 24.46 -13.83
N LYS A 598 8.42 24.99 -13.00
CA LYS A 598 9.60 25.73 -13.47
C LYS A 598 10.51 24.87 -14.35
N LEU A 599 10.79 23.63 -13.93
CA LEU A 599 11.68 22.72 -14.64
C LEU A 599 11.12 22.25 -15.98
N GLN A 600 9.80 22.03 -16.05
CA GLN A 600 9.11 21.73 -17.31
C GLN A 600 9.33 22.86 -18.32
N GLU A 601 9.18 24.12 -17.94
CA GLU A 601 9.41 25.25 -18.87
C GLU A 601 10.88 25.37 -19.32
N ILE A 602 11.83 24.90 -18.51
CA ILE A 602 13.25 24.90 -18.89
C ILE A 602 13.57 23.78 -19.89
N PHE A 603 13.09 22.56 -19.61
CA PHE A 603 13.41 21.39 -20.43
C PHE A 603 12.51 21.25 -21.65
N ASN A 604 11.23 21.57 -21.48
CA ASN A 604 10.17 21.35 -22.45
C ASN A 604 9.24 22.59 -22.60
N PRO A 605 9.78 23.77 -22.99
CA PRO A 605 8.98 24.98 -23.19
C PRO A 605 7.98 24.84 -24.33
N ASN A 606 6.83 25.51 -24.20
CA ASN A 606 5.80 25.60 -25.25
C ASN A 606 5.65 27.03 -25.81
N ASP A 607 6.75 27.76 -25.99
CA ASP A 607 6.76 29.17 -26.41
C ASP A 607 6.00 29.43 -27.73
N THR A 608 5.93 28.42 -28.60
CA THR A 608 5.26 28.53 -29.92
C THR A 608 3.78 28.13 -29.89
N GLY A 609 3.30 27.53 -28.80
CA GLY A 609 1.95 26.96 -28.70
C GLY A 609 1.68 25.78 -29.63
N ARG A 610 2.69 25.28 -30.35
CA ARG A 610 2.54 24.20 -31.34
C ARG A 610 2.76 22.80 -30.78
N ARG A 611 3.32 22.66 -29.58
CA ARG A 611 3.50 21.34 -28.96
C ARG A 611 2.14 20.82 -28.51
N LYS A 612 1.93 19.52 -28.70
CA LYS A 612 0.78 18.85 -28.10
C LYS A 612 0.93 18.89 -26.57
N GLU A 613 -0.04 19.49 -25.92
CA GLU A 613 -0.19 19.53 -24.48
C GLU A 613 -1.61 19.14 -24.06
N VAL A 614 -1.74 18.49 -22.90
CA VAL A 614 -3.04 18.21 -22.28
C VAL A 614 -3.04 18.70 -20.85
N GLN A 615 -4.13 19.31 -20.42
CA GLN A 615 -4.30 19.80 -19.06
C GLN A 615 -5.12 18.82 -18.21
N PHE A 616 -4.61 18.54 -17.01
CA PHE A 616 -5.26 17.72 -15.99
C PHE A 616 -5.09 18.37 -14.61
N GLY A 617 -6.18 18.90 -14.07
CA GLY A 617 -6.14 19.76 -12.88
C GLY A 617 -5.24 20.99 -13.10
N ASP A 618 -4.32 21.22 -12.17
CA ASP A 618 -3.34 22.32 -12.21
C ASP A 618 -2.05 21.98 -12.99
N THR A 619 -1.99 20.78 -13.58
CA THR A 619 -0.81 20.26 -14.26
C THR A 619 -1.04 20.19 -15.76
N LYS A 620 -0.04 20.60 -16.54
CA LYS A 620 0.00 20.45 -17.99
C LYS A 620 1.02 19.39 -18.34
N TYR A 621 0.63 18.42 -19.15
CA TYR A 621 1.51 17.38 -19.69
C TYR A 621 1.78 17.64 -21.16
N ARG A 622 3.03 17.47 -21.59
CA ARG A 622 3.55 17.72 -22.93
C ARG A 622 4.35 16.50 -23.37
N VAL A 623 4.40 16.27 -24.68
CA VAL A 623 5.32 15.27 -25.25
C VAL A 623 6.76 15.62 -24.84
N HIS A 624 7.52 14.62 -24.42
CA HIS A 624 8.85 14.65 -23.79
C HIS A 624 8.89 15.10 -22.32
N ASP A 625 7.75 15.17 -21.64
CA ASP A 625 7.77 15.38 -20.20
C ASP A 625 8.27 14.16 -19.44
N LYS A 626 9.08 14.44 -18.41
CA LYS A 626 9.57 13.44 -17.47
C LYS A 626 8.50 13.24 -16.39
N VAL A 627 7.93 12.04 -16.30
CA VAL A 627 6.82 11.72 -15.40
C VAL A 627 7.15 10.57 -14.45
N LEU A 628 6.45 10.50 -13.32
CA LEU A 628 6.56 9.49 -12.27
C LEU A 628 5.25 8.71 -12.20
N GLN A 629 5.33 7.38 -12.17
CA GLN A 629 4.19 6.53 -11.85
C GLN A 629 3.90 6.55 -10.34
N LEU A 630 2.64 6.73 -9.95
CA LEU A 630 2.22 6.82 -8.54
C LEU A 630 1.56 5.54 -8.01
N ILE A 631 1.07 4.67 -8.88
CA ILE A 631 0.34 3.45 -8.53
C ILE A 631 0.96 2.25 -9.24
N ASN A 632 1.14 1.13 -8.55
CA ASN A 632 1.63 -0.09 -9.19
C ASN A 632 0.64 -0.60 -10.24
N GLN A 633 1.11 -0.94 -11.44
CA GLN A 633 0.37 -1.65 -12.48
C GLN A 633 1.15 -2.90 -12.91
N PRO A 634 1.08 -4.00 -12.13
CA PRO A 634 1.86 -5.22 -12.40
C PRO A 634 1.56 -5.81 -13.79
N GLU A 635 0.29 -5.78 -14.21
CA GLU A 635 -0.21 -6.17 -15.54
C GLU A 635 0.58 -5.53 -16.69
N LYS A 636 0.95 -4.24 -16.51
CA LYS A 636 1.68 -3.46 -17.51
C LYS A 636 3.18 -3.39 -17.23
N ASN A 637 3.65 -4.12 -16.21
CA ASN A 637 5.04 -4.15 -15.75
C ASN A 637 5.62 -2.75 -15.43
N VAL A 638 4.81 -1.87 -14.82
CA VAL A 638 5.24 -0.54 -14.34
C VAL A 638 4.86 -0.39 -12.87
N PHE A 639 5.79 0.15 -12.08
CA PHE A 639 5.68 0.24 -10.63
C PHE A 639 5.70 1.69 -10.12
N ASN A 640 5.18 1.89 -8.92
CA ASN A 640 5.20 3.17 -8.23
C ASN A 640 6.65 3.63 -8.02
N GLY A 641 6.95 4.85 -8.46
CA GLY A 641 8.28 5.43 -8.44
C GLY A 641 9.05 5.28 -9.76
N ASP A 642 8.51 4.55 -10.75
CA ASP A 642 9.13 4.46 -12.07
C ASP A 642 9.05 5.82 -12.77
N ILE A 643 10.18 6.22 -13.35
CA ILE A 643 10.31 7.47 -14.10
C ILE A 643 10.20 7.13 -15.59
N GLY A 644 9.22 7.73 -16.26
CA GLY A 644 9.00 7.59 -17.69
C GLY A 644 9.11 8.93 -18.44
N GLU A 645 9.03 8.84 -19.76
CA GLU A 645 8.95 9.99 -20.65
C GLU A 645 7.66 9.90 -21.48
N ILE A 646 6.90 11.00 -21.58
CA ILE A 646 5.72 11.04 -22.45
C ILE A 646 6.18 11.03 -23.90
N VAL A 647 5.91 9.94 -24.64
CA VAL A 647 6.31 9.83 -26.06
C VAL A 647 5.23 10.30 -27.01
N SER A 648 3.97 10.28 -26.58
CA SER A 648 2.85 10.72 -27.42
C SER A 648 1.68 11.25 -26.59
N ILE A 649 1.01 12.25 -27.14
CA ILE A 649 -0.29 12.74 -26.67
C ILE A 649 -1.24 12.70 -27.87
N ILE A 650 -2.35 12.00 -27.71
CA ILE A 650 -3.40 11.88 -28.72
C ILE A 650 -4.64 12.54 -28.16
N TYR A 651 -5.13 13.57 -28.86
CA TYR A 651 -6.32 14.28 -28.42
C TYR A 651 -7.57 13.44 -28.66
N ALA A 652 -8.60 13.69 -27.86
CA ALA A 652 -9.94 13.14 -28.07
C ALA A 652 -10.42 13.22 -29.53
N LYS A 653 -10.15 14.34 -30.22
CA LYS A 653 -10.59 14.53 -31.62
C LYS A 653 -9.85 13.64 -32.64
N GLU A 654 -8.74 13.02 -32.26
CA GLU A 654 -7.82 12.31 -33.15
C GLU A 654 -7.91 10.78 -33.02
N ASN A 655 -8.65 10.24 -32.05
CA ASN A 655 -8.78 8.80 -31.84
C ASN A 655 -10.24 8.34 -31.85
N THR A 656 -10.42 7.05 -32.17
CA THR A 656 -11.74 6.38 -32.25
C THR A 656 -12.49 6.38 -30.93
N GLU A 657 -11.74 6.48 -29.84
CA GLU A 657 -12.27 6.45 -28.49
C GLU A 657 -12.78 7.80 -28.03
N LYS A 658 -12.41 8.92 -28.66
CA LYS A 658 -12.76 10.28 -28.22
C LYS A 658 -12.22 10.68 -26.85
N GLN A 659 -11.17 10.04 -26.31
CA GLN A 659 -10.52 10.46 -25.06
C GLN A 659 -9.14 11.05 -25.31
N ASP A 660 -8.70 11.97 -24.45
CA ASP A 660 -7.27 12.28 -24.41
C ASP A 660 -6.49 11.06 -23.90
N LEU A 661 -5.44 10.70 -24.64
CA LEU A 661 -4.54 9.60 -24.33
C LEU A 661 -3.12 10.13 -24.17
N ILE A 662 -2.45 9.72 -23.10
CA ILE A 662 -1.00 9.91 -22.91
C ILE A 662 -0.34 8.55 -23.05
N VAL A 663 0.67 8.47 -23.92
CA VAL A 663 1.54 7.29 -24.01
C VAL A 663 2.87 7.65 -23.35
N VAL A 664 3.22 6.89 -22.31
CA VAL A 664 4.46 7.06 -21.54
C VAL A 664 5.38 5.87 -21.81
N GLN A 665 6.62 6.15 -22.16
CA GLN A 665 7.67 5.16 -22.24
C GLN A 665 8.38 5.07 -20.88
N PHE A 666 8.25 3.92 -20.22
CA PHE A 666 9.02 3.52 -19.05
C PHE A 666 10.12 2.58 -19.51
N ASP A 667 11.32 3.13 -19.67
CA ASP A 667 12.47 2.41 -20.22
C ASP A 667 12.21 1.74 -21.59
N GLN A 668 11.90 0.44 -21.60
CA GLN A 668 11.59 -0.33 -22.81
C GLN A 668 10.10 -0.63 -22.98
N THR A 669 9.27 -0.28 -21.99
CA THR A 669 7.84 -0.56 -21.99
C THR A 669 7.06 0.71 -22.29
N GLU A 670 6.17 0.67 -23.28
CA GLU A 670 5.22 1.76 -23.53
C GLU A 670 3.88 1.46 -22.86
N VAL A 671 3.39 2.39 -22.05
CA VAL A 671 2.12 2.29 -21.37
C VAL A 671 1.22 3.45 -21.76
N SER A 672 0.00 3.10 -22.17
CA SER A 672 -1.05 4.04 -22.50
C SER A 672 -1.92 4.33 -21.27
N TYR A 673 -2.18 5.61 -21.04
CA TYR A 673 -3.03 6.13 -19.97
C TYR A 673 -4.17 6.92 -20.59
N TYR A 674 -5.37 6.57 -20.16
CA TYR A 674 -6.57 7.33 -20.45
C TYR A 674 -6.72 8.50 -19.48
N ARG A 675 -7.52 9.52 -19.85
CA ARG A 675 -7.72 10.72 -19.03
C ARG A 675 -8.11 10.45 -17.56
N GLN A 676 -8.86 9.37 -17.29
CA GLN A 676 -9.22 8.96 -15.92
C GLN A 676 -8.03 8.44 -15.11
N GLU A 677 -7.01 7.88 -15.78
CA GLU A 677 -5.81 7.31 -15.18
C GLU A 677 -4.68 8.35 -15.05
N PHE A 678 -4.88 9.60 -15.47
CA PHE A 678 -3.85 10.65 -15.36
C PHE A 678 -3.52 10.99 -13.90
N ASN A 679 -4.41 10.67 -12.95
CA ASN A 679 -4.13 10.77 -11.52
C ASN A 679 -3.03 9.81 -11.04
N GLN A 680 -2.65 8.83 -11.87
CA GLN A 680 -1.56 7.90 -11.60
C GLN A 680 -0.20 8.43 -12.04
N LEU A 681 -0.18 9.58 -12.72
CA LEU A 681 1.03 10.23 -13.21
C LEU A 681 1.24 11.57 -12.48
N THR A 682 2.49 11.93 -12.28
CA THR A 682 2.91 13.29 -11.90
C THR A 682 4.23 13.64 -12.58
N HIS A 683 4.61 14.92 -12.60
CA HIS A 683 5.93 15.32 -13.10
C HIS A 683 7.06 14.81 -12.20
N ALA A 684 8.18 14.41 -12.82
CA ALA A 684 9.33 13.81 -12.15
C ALA A 684 10.62 14.61 -12.28
N TYR A 685 10.58 15.85 -12.79
CA TYR A 685 11.74 16.73 -12.82
C TYR A 685 12.26 17.01 -11.40
N CYS A 686 11.32 17.23 -10.48
CA CYS A 686 11.52 17.24 -9.04
C CYS A 686 10.67 16.14 -8.41
N CYS A 687 11.25 15.40 -7.46
CA CYS A 687 10.53 14.41 -6.66
C CYS A 687 11.00 14.45 -5.20
N SER A 688 10.28 13.73 -4.34
CA SER A 688 10.70 13.59 -2.95
C SER A 688 11.89 12.65 -2.81
N ILE A 689 12.70 12.83 -1.76
CA ILE A 689 13.85 11.97 -1.48
C ILE A 689 13.39 10.51 -1.26
N HIS A 690 12.25 10.30 -0.60
CA HIS A 690 11.63 8.97 -0.45
C HIS A 690 11.33 8.33 -1.81
N LYS A 691 10.80 9.07 -2.80
CA LYS A 691 10.52 8.53 -4.14
C LYS A 691 11.79 8.32 -4.98
N ALA A 692 12.91 8.88 -4.56
CA ALA A 692 14.22 8.65 -5.16
C ALA A 692 15.01 7.52 -4.46
N GLN A 693 14.43 6.82 -3.49
CA GLN A 693 15.05 5.61 -2.93
C GLN A 693 15.27 4.54 -4.01
N GLY A 694 16.32 3.72 -3.86
CA GLY A 694 16.72 2.71 -4.86
C GLY A 694 17.19 3.30 -6.20
N SER A 695 17.31 4.63 -6.29
CA SER A 695 17.62 5.39 -7.51
C SER A 695 18.97 6.07 -7.42
N GLU A 696 19.62 6.34 -8.54
CA GLU A 696 20.76 7.26 -8.57
C GLU A 696 20.77 8.01 -9.90
N PHE A 697 21.30 9.23 -9.87
CA PHE A 697 21.28 10.16 -11.00
C PHE A 697 22.67 10.77 -11.21
N PRO A 698 23.09 11.03 -12.46
CA PRO A 698 24.33 11.76 -12.74
C PRO A 698 24.44 13.08 -11.96
N ILE A 699 23.37 13.89 -11.98
CA ILE A 699 23.32 15.18 -11.30
C ILE A 699 22.14 15.19 -10.32
N VAL A 700 22.41 15.52 -9.06
CA VAL A 700 21.39 15.74 -8.04
C VAL A 700 21.45 17.17 -7.54
N ILE A 701 20.28 17.83 -7.49
CA ILE A 701 20.12 19.18 -6.95
C ILE A 701 19.21 19.08 -5.72
N MET A 702 19.70 19.52 -4.56
CA MET A 702 18.97 19.45 -3.29
C MET A 702 18.77 20.86 -2.71
N PRO A 703 17.54 21.41 -2.81
CA PRO A 703 17.14 22.55 -2.00
C PRO A 703 16.98 22.17 -0.52
N ILE A 704 17.61 22.92 0.39
CA ILE A 704 17.58 22.67 1.83
C ILE A 704 17.41 23.99 2.58
N VAL A 705 16.22 24.21 3.11
CA VAL A 705 15.82 25.50 3.72
C VAL A 705 15.10 25.28 5.05
N ARG A 706 15.05 26.30 5.91
CA ARG A 706 14.44 26.18 7.25
C ARG A 706 12.96 25.80 7.21
N SER A 707 12.24 26.20 6.17
CA SER A 707 10.82 25.81 6.01
C SER A 707 10.60 24.28 5.95
N TYR A 708 11.67 23.51 5.66
CA TYR A 708 11.63 22.04 5.66
C TYR A 708 11.89 21.42 7.03
N TYR A 709 12.08 22.21 8.08
CA TYR A 709 12.53 21.77 9.40
C TYR A 709 11.84 20.50 9.94
N ARG A 710 10.53 20.35 9.73
CA ARG A 710 9.77 19.15 10.16
C ARG A 710 10.26 17.85 9.52
N MET A 711 10.75 17.92 8.29
CA MET A 711 11.25 16.78 7.52
C MET A 711 12.77 16.62 7.61
N LEU A 712 13.52 17.69 7.90
CA LEU A 712 14.99 17.63 7.92
C LEU A 712 15.49 16.71 9.03
N ARG A 713 16.11 15.62 8.60
CA ARG A 713 16.70 14.56 9.43
C ARG A 713 17.98 14.06 8.76
N ARG A 714 18.85 13.44 9.55
CA ARG A 714 20.16 12.97 9.09
C ARG A 714 20.05 11.92 7.98
N ASP A 715 19.20 10.92 8.17
CA ASP A 715 18.91 9.83 7.22
C ASP A 715 18.32 10.32 5.90
N LEU A 716 17.43 11.32 5.95
CA LEU A 716 16.87 11.99 4.77
C LEU A 716 17.96 12.69 3.96
N LEU A 717 18.80 13.48 4.64
CA LEU A 717 19.91 14.19 3.99
C LEU A 717 20.94 13.22 3.41
N TYR A 718 21.31 12.21 4.18
CA TYR A 718 22.19 11.12 3.74
C TYR A 718 21.63 10.46 2.50
N THR A 719 20.38 9.98 2.54
CA THR A 719 19.73 9.30 1.42
C THR A 719 19.72 10.18 0.17
N GLY A 720 19.39 11.47 0.29
CA GLY A 720 19.40 12.41 -0.83
C GLY A 720 20.80 12.62 -1.44
N VAL A 721 21.81 12.83 -0.60
CA VAL A 721 23.21 13.02 -1.05
C VAL A 721 23.73 11.78 -1.77
N THR A 722 23.43 10.59 -1.24
CA THR A 722 23.88 9.31 -1.83
C THR A 722 23.20 8.98 -3.16
N ARG A 723 22.13 9.68 -3.57
CA ARG A 723 21.54 9.51 -4.91
C ARG A 723 22.42 10.09 -6.02
N SER A 724 23.41 10.93 -5.69
CA SER A 724 24.26 11.62 -6.67
C SER A 724 25.39 10.74 -7.19
N LYS A 725 25.53 10.67 -8.52
CA LYS A 725 26.64 9.95 -9.16
C LYS A 725 27.83 10.83 -9.49
N GLN A 726 27.64 11.97 -10.14
CA GLN A 726 28.74 12.77 -10.68
C GLN A 726 28.78 14.17 -10.07
N PHE A 727 27.64 14.83 -9.93
CA PHE A 727 27.58 16.19 -9.42
C PHE A 727 26.47 16.36 -8.40
N LEU A 728 26.82 16.81 -7.20
CA LEU A 728 25.88 17.21 -6.16
C LEU A 728 25.82 18.74 -6.05
N ILE A 729 24.63 19.31 -6.23
CA ILE A 729 24.39 20.73 -6.03
C ILE A 729 23.47 20.91 -4.84
N LEU A 730 23.99 21.50 -3.78
CA LEU A 730 23.24 21.90 -2.61
C LEU A 730 22.86 23.39 -2.74
N CYS A 731 21.63 23.74 -2.40
CA CYS A 731 21.22 25.15 -2.40
C CYS A 731 20.29 25.44 -1.22
N GLY A 732 20.53 26.56 -0.53
CA GLY A 732 19.69 27.00 0.58
C GLY A 732 20.50 27.57 1.74
N GLU A 733 20.14 27.19 2.95
CA GLU A 733 20.68 27.77 4.19
C GLU A 733 21.58 26.76 4.91
N GLU A 734 22.82 27.15 5.24
CA GLU A 734 23.77 26.28 5.97
C GLU A 734 23.20 25.83 7.31
N GLU A 735 22.57 26.74 8.05
CA GLU A 735 21.92 26.42 9.34
C GLU A 735 20.82 25.35 9.20
N ALA A 736 20.08 25.33 8.09
CA ALA A 736 19.08 24.29 7.86
C ALA A 736 19.75 22.91 7.69
N PHE A 737 20.89 22.89 7.02
CA PHE A 737 21.68 21.67 6.84
C PHE A 737 22.28 21.18 8.16
N ARG A 738 22.89 22.09 8.93
CA ARG A 738 23.43 21.82 10.27
C ARG A 738 22.35 21.25 11.19
N MET A 739 21.20 21.91 11.28
CA MET A 739 20.05 21.41 12.04
C MET A 739 19.63 20.00 11.61
N GLY A 740 19.55 19.73 10.31
CA GLY A 740 19.16 18.40 9.81
C GLY A 740 20.16 17.30 10.13
N ILE A 741 21.46 17.61 10.14
CA ILE A 741 22.54 16.65 10.47
C ILE A 741 22.61 16.37 11.97
N GLU A 742 22.59 17.44 12.77
CA GLU A 742 22.70 17.37 14.23
C GLU A 742 21.45 16.77 14.86
N ARG A 743 20.30 16.87 14.18
CA ARG A 743 19.07 16.20 14.59
C ARG A 743 19.23 14.68 14.47
N ILE A 744 19.64 14.10 15.58
CA ILE A 744 19.53 12.67 15.86
C ILE A 744 18.04 12.34 15.87
N ASP A 745 17.71 11.14 15.41
CA ASP A 745 16.36 10.58 15.34
C ASP A 745 15.67 10.64 16.73
N GLU A 746 15.01 11.77 17.04
CA GLU A 746 14.27 11.97 18.29
C GLU A 746 13.12 10.96 18.42
N ASN A 747 12.65 10.42 17.28
CA ASN A 747 11.65 9.36 17.21
C ASN A 747 12.31 8.03 16.84
N LYS A 748 13.13 7.48 17.74
CA LYS A 748 13.51 6.07 17.68
C LYS A 748 12.22 5.26 17.52
N ARG A 749 12.12 4.43 16.48
CA ARG A 749 10.92 3.60 16.31
C ARG A 749 10.81 2.64 17.48
N ASN A 750 9.64 2.60 18.10
CA ASN A 750 9.31 1.66 19.14
C ASN A 750 9.12 0.26 18.51
N THR A 751 10.10 -0.61 18.70
CA THR A 751 10.12 -2.00 18.24
C THR A 751 10.67 -2.88 19.34
N THR A 752 10.31 -4.16 19.33
CA THR A 752 10.90 -5.17 20.24
C THR A 752 11.64 -6.27 19.49
N LEU A 753 11.79 -6.13 18.16
CA LEU A 753 12.43 -7.12 17.31
C LEU A 753 13.83 -7.49 17.78
N SER A 754 14.67 -6.52 18.14
CA SER A 754 16.03 -6.80 18.63
C SER A 754 15.99 -7.65 19.90
N GLU A 755 15.11 -7.33 20.86
CA GLU A 755 14.93 -8.09 22.10
C GLU A 755 14.43 -9.52 21.79
N ARG A 756 13.46 -9.63 20.88
CA ARG A 756 12.89 -10.91 20.44
C ARG A 756 13.87 -11.78 19.67
N LEU A 757 14.82 -11.21 18.94
CA LEU A 757 15.88 -11.98 18.29
C LEU A 757 16.87 -12.53 19.31
N MET A 758 17.22 -11.75 20.34
CA MET A 758 18.17 -12.15 21.39
C MET A 758 17.60 -13.13 22.42
N SER A 759 16.29 -13.14 22.67
CA SER A 759 15.70 -14.00 23.69
C SER A 759 15.80 -15.49 23.33
N GLU A 760 16.15 -16.38 24.29
CA GLU A 760 16.25 -17.81 23.99
C GLU A 760 14.89 -18.53 23.95
N ASP A 761 13.81 -18.03 24.61
CA ASP A 761 12.51 -18.73 24.63
C ASP A 761 11.26 -17.83 24.79
N VAL A 762 10.12 -18.30 24.22
CA VAL A 762 8.71 -18.38 24.72
C VAL A 762 7.70 -18.65 23.57
N LEU A 763 7.92 -18.15 22.35
CA LEU A 763 6.90 -18.23 21.27
C LEU A 763 6.88 -19.54 20.46
N LEU A 764 7.90 -20.39 20.61
CA LEU A 764 7.95 -21.69 19.92
C LEU A 764 6.75 -22.58 20.30
N GLU A 765 6.26 -22.51 21.55
CA GLU A 765 5.07 -23.27 22.00
C GLU A 765 3.75 -22.62 21.58
N GLN A 766 3.61 -21.29 21.65
CA GLN A 766 2.36 -20.62 21.29
C GLN A 766 2.05 -20.65 19.78
N MET A 767 3.07 -20.63 18.92
CA MET A 767 2.89 -20.76 17.46
C MET A 767 2.73 -22.22 17.00
N THR A 768 3.28 -23.20 17.72
CA THR A 768 3.11 -24.64 17.40
C THR A 768 1.85 -25.25 18.00
N ASN A 769 1.19 -24.60 18.97
CA ASN A 769 -0.01 -25.12 19.63
C ASN A 769 -1.31 -25.06 18.80
N LYS A 770 -1.28 -24.62 17.54
CA LYS A 770 -2.34 -25.01 16.58
C LYS A 770 -2.07 -26.44 16.07
N ARG A 771 -2.05 -27.43 16.95
CA ARG A 771 -2.18 -28.84 16.53
C ARG A 771 -3.65 -29.08 16.19
N ILE A 772 -4.00 -29.01 14.91
CA ILE A 772 -5.30 -29.48 14.44
C ILE A 772 -5.28 -31.00 14.53
N LEU A 773 -6.19 -31.57 15.33
CA LEU A 773 -6.41 -33.01 15.39
C LEU A 773 -6.92 -33.48 14.02
N THR A 774 -6.09 -34.23 13.31
CA THR A 774 -6.43 -34.91 12.06
C THR A 774 -6.54 -36.41 12.32
N ALA A 775 -7.18 -37.14 11.41
CA ALA A 775 -7.28 -38.60 11.53
C ALA A 775 -5.90 -39.30 11.54
N GLU A 776 -4.87 -38.62 11.04
CA GLU A 776 -3.51 -39.15 10.93
C GLU A 776 -2.66 -38.90 12.19
N ASN A 777 -2.92 -37.85 12.97
CA ASN A 777 -2.12 -37.50 14.15
C ASN A 777 -2.82 -37.82 15.50
N ILE A 778 -4.01 -38.42 15.47
CA ILE A 778 -4.84 -38.73 16.64
C ILE A 778 -4.17 -39.67 17.65
N THR A 779 -3.18 -40.46 17.24
CA THR A 779 -2.43 -41.37 18.14
C THR A 779 -1.17 -40.75 18.73
N GLU A 780 -0.74 -39.58 18.25
CA GLU A 780 0.49 -38.91 18.70
C GLU A 780 0.20 -37.73 19.65
N ILE A 781 -1.04 -37.25 19.67
CA ILE A 781 -1.51 -36.16 20.52
C ILE A 781 -2.20 -36.77 21.75
N ASP A 782 -1.68 -36.51 22.95
CA ASP A 782 -2.30 -37.00 24.19
C ASP A 782 -3.74 -36.45 24.30
N PRO A 783 -4.77 -37.31 24.45
CA PRO A 783 -6.16 -36.88 24.57
C PRO A 783 -6.44 -35.99 25.79
N MET A 784 -5.50 -35.91 26.74
CA MET A 784 -5.56 -35.07 27.94
C MET A 784 -4.68 -33.81 27.86
N ILE A 785 -4.20 -33.41 26.66
CA ILE A 785 -3.52 -32.12 26.47
C ILE A 785 -4.37 -30.99 27.05
N GLY A 786 -3.78 -30.21 27.95
CA GLY A 786 -4.43 -29.07 28.62
C GLY A 786 -5.27 -29.43 29.86
N MET A 787 -5.32 -30.70 30.27
CA MET A 787 -6.05 -31.15 31.47
C MET A 787 -5.14 -31.54 32.64
N GLU A 788 -3.95 -30.97 32.74
CA GLU A 788 -3.07 -31.21 33.88
C GLU A 788 -3.71 -30.73 35.19
N GLY A 789 -3.95 -31.67 36.12
CA GLY A 789 -4.53 -31.38 37.44
C GLY A 789 -6.05 -31.48 37.55
N ILE A 790 -6.76 -31.87 36.48
CA ILE A 790 -8.22 -32.01 36.48
C ILE A 790 -8.58 -33.50 36.58
N THR A 791 -9.35 -33.88 37.61
CA THR A 791 -9.82 -35.28 37.76
C THR A 791 -11.19 -35.46 37.13
N PRO A 792 -11.51 -36.63 36.53
CA PRO A 792 -12.80 -36.89 35.88
C PRO A 792 -14.02 -36.67 36.80
N GLU A 793 -13.83 -36.77 38.11
CA GLU A 793 -14.87 -36.52 39.12
C GLU A 793 -15.36 -35.06 39.13
N GLN A 794 -14.52 -34.11 38.70
CA GLN A 794 -14.88 -32.68 38.61
C GLN A 794 -15.91 -32.38 37.51
N PHE A 795 -16.12 -33.29 36.56
CA PHE A 795 -17.13 -33.16 35.50
C PHE A 795 -18.44 -33.90 35.78
N MET A 796 -18.52 -34.68 36.86
CA MET A 796 -19.72 -35.48 37.18
C MET A 796 -20.70 -34.79 38.14
N VAL A 797 -20.49 -33.51 38.46
CA VAL A 797 -21.45 -32.70 39.22
C VAL A 797 -21.83 -31.47 38.39
N GLY A 798 -22.80 -31.67 37.50
CA GLY A 798 -23.46 -30.64 36.70
C GLY A 798 -24.85 -31.13 36.31
#